data_AF-A0A2T0UM83-F1
#
_entry.id   AF-A0A2T0UM83-F1
#
_cell.length_a   1.000
_cell.length_b   1.000
_cell.length_c   1.000
_cell.angle_alpha   90.00
_cell.angle_beta   90.00
_cell.angle_gamma   90.00
#
_symmetry.space_group_name_H-M   'P 1'
#
loop_
_entity.id
_entity.type
_entity.pdbx_description
1 polymer ?
#
loop_
_entity_poly.entity_id
_entity_poly.type
_entity_poly.pdbx_seq_one_letter_code
_entity_poly.pdbx_strand_id
1 'polypeptide(L)'
;MTPASEDARYPARLIDDQLRQSRARRRGSLVSTALRTRSPGGRYLLAAAATRSLTLHELLAAAREGRRVDADPEALADLARVVGLQFGTAEDRADALALFDLALELGGPKRIGPRSAAVHAQLAYAAGDAEAVRRLLRRYRHLPALERDALVADLEHPDAGGDERAWIKRLGALCGHPELRLDPDRSLPWFDRLRAEAAPGSVDGPKVSVVMTAYRPDRALLTAVGSLLDGTWANLEVLVVDDASGAEYDPVLDAAAALDARVRVIRKDVNGGTFAARNTAFDAASGDFITGLDSDDWAAPGRIARSIAPLLADPGLQLTYGDAFLCNEDLTATRPGRVLTTASTASMMFRRSALDRLGYYDEIRKGADTELLHRFSAAYGEHAVKRLRATDTIMRQAPGSLSREEFGPGWKHPSRRAYQSSYPLWHKQIATGEADPRLPRRPEPRPFWAPYHAAVARAEQRRRRFDVVFCLDWRPFGGPQKSTIEEIKALRAEGMSVAVMHLESWRHMTTEDRPMCEPIQRMVNDGTVDQVLVTDDVACDLLVLRYPPILQFRSGERSSVRPDRMIVLANQAPAERDGTDVRYDPDGCHANATDMFGTEPLWVPQGPQVREALSGLTAGRLAEFDMPGILDTADIAPARTGFRSVLPVVGRHSRDDRTKWPAAEDLPLVYPGDGRWDVRIMGGVKSIPQITGEPVPPEWTCYGFNETDVDSFLYQLDFWIYFPHPMQYEAFGRAVLEALAAGCVAVLPPRFEPVFGDAALYCEPSEVVPLVDGLYADPERYLDRSALAQQRVRERFSHDSYRKLVSDLLADSPVRTASA
;
A
#
# COMPACT_ATOMS: atom_id res chain seq x y z
N MET A 1 -5.28 -14.82 24.49
CA MET A 1 -3.98 -15.41 24.11
C MET A 1 -2.96 -15.02 25.18
N THR A 2 -2.09 -15.91 25.63
CA THR A 2 -1.07 -15.57 26.63
C THR A 2 0.16 -14.95 25.94
N PRO A 3 0.92 -14.07 26.61
CA PRO A 3 2.18 -13.52 26.08
C PRO A 3 3.12 -14.58 25.47
N ALA A 4 3.32 -15.69 26.19
CA ALA A 4 4.16 -16.80 25.74
C ALA A 4 3.69 -17.45 24.42
N SER A 5 2.37 -17.47 24.18
CA SER A 5 1.81 -17.98 22.92
C SER A 5 1.92 -16.99 21.74
N GLU A 6 2.15 -15.71 22.01
CA GLU A 6 2.47 -14.72 20.97
C GLU A 6 3.95 -14.72 20.62
N ASP A 7 4.84 -14.78 21.62
CA ASP A 7 6.29 -14.89 21.42
C ASP A 7 6.66 -16.11 20.56
N ALA A 8 5.96 -17.25 20.75
CA ALA A 8 6.15 -18.46 19.98
C ALA A 8 5.95 -18.28 18.46
N ARG A 9 5.21 -17.26 18.02
CA ARG A 9 4.97 -16.96 16.59
C ARG A 9 6.15 -16.26 15.90
N TYR A 10 7.15 -15.84 16.67
CA TYR A 10 8.26 -15.01 16.22
C TYR A 10 9.61 -15.58 16.66
N PRO A 11 10.00 -16.78 16.17
CA PRO A 11 11.25 -17.42 16.58
C PRO A 11 12.47 -16.56 16.27
N ALA A 12 13.51 -16.67 17.11
CA ALA A 12 14.70 -15.82 17.04
C ALA A 12 15.39 -15.81 15.66
N ARG A 13 15.45 -16.97 14.98
CA ARG A 13 16.05 -17.08 13.64
C ARG A 13 15.31 -16.25 12.58
N LEU A 14 13.98 -16.21 12.65
CA LEU A 14 13.14 -15.40 11.77
C LEU A 14 13.34 -13.92 12.05
N ILE A 15 13.34 -13.54 13.33
CA ILE A 15 13.60 -12.16 13.75
C ILE A 15 14.97 -11.68 13.27
N ASP A 16 16.00 -12.52 13.42
CA ASP A 16 17.35 -12.20 12.96
C ASP A 16 17.44 -11.99 11.46
N ASP A 17 16.79 -12.85 10.67
CA ASP A 17 16.72 -12.66 9.22
C ASP A 17 16.02 -11.36 8.85
N GLN A 18 14.86 -11.12 9.43
CA GLN A 18 14.06 -9.92 9.16
C GLN A 18 14.81 -8.63 9.52
N LEU A 19 15.57 -8.64 10.63
CA LEU A 19 16.42 -7.51 11.03
C LEU A 19 17.60 -7.34 10.07
N ARG A 20 18.27 -8.41 9.63
CA ARG A 20 19.31 -8.31 8.58
C ARG A 20 18.75 -7.68 7.31
N GLN A 21 17.59 -8.12 6.85
CA GLN A 21 16.95 -7.55 5.67
C GLN A 21 16.59 -6.08 5.84
N SER A 22 16.12 -5.69 7.02
CA SER A 22 15.78 -4.29 7.30
C SER A 22 16.97 -3.33 7.16
N ARG A 23 18.20 -3.79 7.45
CA ARG A 23 19.43 -2.99 7.34
C ARG A 23 19.82 -2.69 5.89
N ALA A 24 19.40 -3.54 4.95
CA ALA A 24 19.58 -3.31 3.51
C ALA A 24 18.50 -2.39 2.90
N ARG A 25 17.50 -1.97 3.69
CA ARG A 25 16.41 -1.09 3.25
C ARG A 25 16.65 0.35 3.72
N ARG A 26 15.86 1.28 3.18
CA ARG A 26 15.86 2.67 3.62
C ARG A 26 15.58 2.76 5.13
N ARG A 27 16.39 3.54 5.85
CA ARG A 27 16.20 3.80 7.29
C ARG A 27 14.74 4.20 7.59
N GLY A 28 14.16 3.58 8.61
CA GLY A 28 12.77 3.82 9.02
C GLY A 28 11.72 2.93 8.33
N SER A 29 12.13 2.01 7.45
CA SER A 29 11.20 1.06 6.79
C SER A 29 10.45 0.17 7.78
N LEU A 30 11.10 -0.29 8.87
CA LEU A 30 10.46 -1.07 9.93
C LEU A 30 9.33 -0.28 10.58
N VAL A 31 9.62 0.90 11.12
CA VAL A 31 8.61 1.72 11.81
C VAL A 31 7.50 2.16 10.87
N SER A 32 7.84 2.57 9.64
CA SER A 32 6.83 2.98 8.66
C SER A 32 5.89 1.83 8.31
N THR A 33 6.42 0.62 8.15
CA THR A 33 5.61 -0.57 7.87
C THR A 33 4.79 -0.97 9.09
N ALA A 34 5.34 -0.91 10.31
CA ALA A 34 4.64 -1.21 11.56
C ALA A 34 3.39 -0.33 11.76
N LEU A 35 3.57 0.98 11.57
CA LEU A 35 2.49 1.96 11.67
C LEU A 35 1.48 1.78 10.55
N ARG A 36 1.95 1.66 9.30
CA ARG A 36 1.11 1.58 8.11
C ARG A 36 0.25 0.31 8.05
N THR A 37 0.75 -0.80 8.58
CA THR A 37 0.00 -2.07 8.66
C THR A 37 -0.71 -2.27 10.00
N ARG A 38 -0.51 -1.37 10.97
CA ARG A 38 -0.99 -1.55 12.37
C ARG A 38 -0.68 -2.95 12.91
N SER A 39 0.53 -3.46 12.63
CA SER A 39 0.96 -4.81 13.01
C SER A 39 1.41 -4.88 14.48
N PRO A 40 0.74 -5.67 15.33
CA PRO A 40 1.23 -5.97 16.68
C PRO A 40 2.55 -6.74 16.63
N GLY A 41 2.69 -7.68 15.69
CA GLY A 41 3.92 -8.45 15.46
C GLY A 41 5.14 -7.56 15.18
N GLY A 42 4.93 -6.42 14.53
CA GLY A 42 5.98 -5.42 14.31
C GLY A 42 6.62 -4.89 15.60
N ARG A 43 5.89 -4.90 16.74
CA ARG A 43 6.43 -4.50 18.05
C ARG A 43 7.47 -5.49 18.57
N TYR A 44 7.27 -6.79 18.38
CA TYR A 44 8.24 -7.83 18.76
C TYR A 44 9.54 -7.68 17.95
N LEU A 45 9.43 -7.43 16.65
CA LEU A 45 10.59 -7.19 15.79
C LEU A 45 11.37 -5.93 16.20
N LEU A 46 10.68 -4.85 16.58
CA LEU A 46 11.30 -3.63 17.08
C LEU A 46 11.91 -3.78 18.48
N ALA A 47 11.30 -4.56 19.37
CA ALA A 47 11.87 -4.90 20.67
C ALA A 47 13.16 -5.70 20.50
N ALA A 48 13.17 -6.69 19.61
CA ALA A 48 14.38 -7.45 19.29
C ALA A 48 15.47 -6.62 18.59
N ALA A 49 15.09 -5.55 17.87
CA ALA A 49 16.05 -4.59 17.35
C ALA A 49 16.71 -3.76 18.47
N ALA A 50 15.97 -3.53 19.56
CA ALA A 50 16.45 -2.78 20.72
C ALA A 50 17.29 -3.63 21.67
N THR A 51 16.88 -4.85 21.99
CA THR A 51 17.61 -5.74 22.90
C THR A 51 17.42 -7.20 22.52
N ARG A 52 18.43 -8.03 22.82
CA ARG A 52 18.37 -9.49 22.65
C ARG A 52 18.12 -10.22 23.96
N SER A 53 18.13 -9.52 25.08
CA SER A 53 18.08 -10.11 26.41
C SER A 53 16.67 -10.17 27.01
N LEU A 54 15.73 -9.44 26.44
CA LEU A 54 14.36 -9.31 26.96
C LEU A 54 13.36 -9.50 25.83
N THR A 55 12.25 -10.17 26.13
CA THR A 55 11.04 -10.17 25.31
C THR A 55 10.40 -8.78 25.28
N LEU A 56 9.44 -8.56 24.38
CA LEU A 56 8.68 -7.30 24.35
C LEU A 56 8.03 -7.00 25.71
N HIS A 57 7.38 -7.98 26.32
CA HIS A 57 6.67 -7.80 27.58
C HIS A 57 7.62 -7.50 28.75
N GLU A 58 8.75 -8.20 28.83
CA GLU A 58 9.77 -7.94 29.85
C GLU A 58 10.43 -6.57 29.66
N LEU A 59 10.64 -6.14 28.41
CA LEU A 59 11.17 -4.81 28.11
C LEU A 59 10.19 -3.70 28.49
N LEU A 60 8.90 -3.87 28.19
CA LEU A 60 7.85 -2.94 28.61
C LEU A 60 7.77 -2.85 30.14
N ALA A 61 7.79 -3.99 30.83
CA ALA A 61 7.83 -4.03 32.29
C ALA A 61 9.08 -3.32 32.85
N ALA A 62 10.26 -3.61 32.31
CA ALA A 62 11.51 -2.96 32.70
C ALA A 62 11.46 -1.44 32.55
N ALA A 63 10.90 -0.97 31.43
CA ALA A 63 10.74 0.46 31.17
C ALA A 63 9.80 1.12 32.17
N ARG A 64 8.64 0.50 32.46
CA ARG A 64 7.68 0.99 33.48
C ARG A 64 8.32 1.08 34.87
N GLU A 65 9.20 0.14 35.21
CA GLU A 65 9.92 0.08 36.48
C GLU A 65 11.13 1.03 36.56
N GLY A 66 11.50 1.70 35.45
CA GLY A 66 12.74 2.47 35.37
C GLY A 66 14.01 1.60 35.55
N ARG A 67 13.91 0.30 35.26
CA ARG A 67 15.00 -0.65 35.44
C ARG A 67 15.98 -0.50 34.28
N ARG A 68 17.27 -0.35 34.60
CA ARG A 68 18.33 -0.28 33.59
C ARG A 68 18.42 -1.61 32.84
N VAL A 69 18.43 -1.54 31.52
CA VAL A 69 18.57 -2.69 30.61
C VAL A 69 19.68 -2.43 29.60
N ASP A 70 20.26 -3.49 29.05
CA ASP A 70 21.15 -3.40 27.91
C ASP A 70 20.31 -3.36 26.61
N ALA A 71 20.21 -2.19 26.01
CA ALA A 71 19.41 -1.95 24.82
C ALA A 71 19.96 -0.77 24.00
N ASP A 72 19.79 -0.82 22.68
CA ASP A 72 20.12 0.30 21.80
C ASP A 72 19.09 1.44 21.94
N PRO A 73 19.51 2.65 22.34
CA PRO A 73 18.60 3.78 22.57
C PRO A 73 17.82 4.24 21.33
N GLU A 74 18.41 4.12 20.12
CA GLU A 74 17.74 4.53 18.89
C GLU A 74 16.62 3.57 18.52
N ALA A 75 16.87 2.27 18.62
CA ALA A 75 15.87 1.23 18.41
C ALA A 75 14.77 1.26 19.48
N LEU A 76 15.10 1.53 20.76
CA LEU A 76 14.09 1.78 21.80
C LEU A 76 13.18 2.96 21.45
N ALA A 77 13.75 4.07 20.97
CA ALA A 77 12.97 5.24 20.56
C ALA A 77 12.08 4.95 19.34
N ASP A 78 12.51 4.07 18.43
CA ASP A 78 11.70 3.61 17.31
C ASP A 78 10.57 2.66 17.77
N LEU A 79 10.81 1.77 18.73
CA LEU A 79 9.78 0.96 19.39
C LEU A 79 8.75 1.85 20.11
N ALA A 80 9.21 2.78 20.96
CA ALA A 80 8.37 3.72 21.69
C ALA A 80 7.46 4.53 20.75
N ARG A 81 8.01 4.98 19.61
CA ARG A 81 7.23 5.67 18.58
C ARG A 81 6.13 4.78 18.00
N VAL A 82 6.38 3.49 17.78
CA VAL A 82 5.35 2.57 17.27
C VAL A 82 4.30 2.30 18.34
N VAL A 83 4.71 1.95 19.56
CA VAL A 83 3.80 1.66 20.67
C VAL A 83 2.86 2.85 20.90
N GLY A 84 3.39 4.08 21.01
CA GLY A 84 2.58 5.26 21.35
C GLY A 84 1.67 5.77 20.23
N LEU A 85 1.90 5.38 18.97
CA LEU A 85 1.17 5.92 17.82
C LEU A 85 0.27 4.91 17.10
N GLN A 86 0.50 3.60 17.27
CA GLN A 86 -0.14 2.57 16.45
C GLN A 86 -1.62 2.38 16.78
N PHE A 87 -1.98 2.26 18.06
CA PHE A 87 -3.37 2.16 18.52
C PHE A 87 -3.78 3.31 19.44
N GLY A 88 -2.83 3.88 20.20
CA GLY A 88 -3.04 5.11 20.95
C GLY A 88 -3.90 4.97 22.21
N THR A 89 -3.97 3.75 22.79
CA THR A 89 -4.63 3.50 24.07
C THR A 89 -3.90 4.22 25.22
N ALA A 90 -4.55 4.33 26.39
CA ALA A 90 -3.91 4.91 27.56
C ALA A 90 -2.68 4.10 28.01
N GLU A 91 -2.76 2.76 27.94
CA GLU A 91 -1.65 1.86 28.22
C GLU A 91 -0.50 2.02 27.21
N ASP A 92 -0.81 2.04 25.91
CA ASP A 92 0.20 2.28 24.86
C ASP A 92 0.94 3.61 25.07
N ARG A 93 0.22 4.65 25.52
CA ARG A 93 0.83 5.95 25.81
C ARG A 93 1.78 5.88 27.00
N ALA A 94 1.36 5.24 28.10
CA ALA A 94 2.21 5.06 29.27
C ALA A 94 3.47 4.26 28.93
N ASP A 95 3.32 3.19 28.16
CA ASP A 95 4.42 2.35 27.68
C ASP A 95 5.40 3.10 26.80
N ALA A 96 4.88 3.88 25.85
CA ALA A 96 5.71 4.67 24.97
C ALA A 96 6.50 5.73 25.74
N LEU A 97 5.88 6.41 26.71
CA LEU A 97 6.58 7.38 27.57
C LEU A 97 7.70 6.71 28.37
N ALA A 98 7.40 5.58 29.02
CA ALA A 98 8.39 4.81 29.77
C ALA A 98 9.57 4.34 28.90
N LEU A 99 9.29 3.83 27.70
CA LEU A 99 10.32 3.43 26.73
C LEU A 99 11.15 4.62 26.25
N PHE A 100 10.53 5.78 26.01
CA PHE A 100 11.26 6.98 25.61
C PHE A 100 12.16 7.51 26.72
N ASP A 101 11.68 7.53 27.97
CA ASP A 101 12.48 7.94 29.12
C ASP A 101 13.68 6.99 29.31
N LEU A 102 13.48 5.68 29.23
CA LEU A 102 14.56 4.68 29.27
C LEU A 102 15.57 4.88 28.13
N ALA A 103 15.12 5.08 26.89
CA ALA A 103 16.00 5.38 25.76
C ALA A 103 16.82 6.66 26.00
N LEU A 104 16.17 7.68 26.56
CA LEU A 104 16.76 8.98 26.82
C LEU A 104 17.77 8.95 27.99
N GLU A 105 17.58 8.07 28.96
CA GLU A 105 18.54 7.78 30.03
C GLU A 105 19.77 7.02 29.51
N LEU A 106 19.56 6.00 28.68
CA LEU A 106 20.66 5.18 28.14
C LEU A 106 21.52 5.92 27.13
N GLY A 107 20.91 6.64 26.18
CA GLY A 107 21.61 7.26 25.05
C GLY A 107 21.80 8.77 25.14
N GLY A 108 21.10 9.45 26.06
CA GLY A 108 21.03 10.90 26.09
C GLY A 108 20.24 11.49 24.90
N PRO A 109 19.98 12.80 24.89
CA PRO A 109 19.09 13.41 23.91
C PRO A 109 19.59 13.34 22.47
N LYS A 110 20.91 13.35 22.25
CA LYS A 110 21.51 13.34 20.90
C LYS A 110 21.29 12.02 20.14
N ARG A 111 21.10 10.91 20.86
CA ARG A 111 20.80 9.60 20.26
C ARG A 111 19.32 9.47 19.89
N ILE A 112 18.43 10.33 20.39
CA ILE A 112 17.01 10.27 20.03
C ILE A 112 16.77 11.11 18.79
N GLY A 113 16.39 10.49 17.67
CA GLY A 113 16.17 11.22 16.41
C GLY A 113 15.10 12.33 16.51
N PRO A 114 15.17 13.40 15.69
CA PRO A 114 14.26 14.55 15.79
C PRO A 114 12.77 14.21 15.81
N ARG A 115 12.34 13.26 14.96
CA ARG A 115 10.94 12.81 14.90
C ARG A 115 10.51 12.08 16.16
N SER A 116 11.38 11.23 16.71
CA SER A 116 11.10 10.52 17.97
C SER A 116 11.09 11.47 19.16
N ALA A 117 11.98 12.47 19.18
CA ALA A 117 11.99 13.53 20.19
C ALA A 117 10.70 14.37 20.16
N ALA A 118 10.19 14.71 18.97
CA ALA A 118 8.90 15.38 18.83
C ALA A 118 7.76 14.51 19.37
N VAL A 119 7.66 13.24 18.94
CA VAL A 119 6.62 12.32 19.41
C VAL A 119 6.67 12.13 20.92
N HIS A 120 7.85 12.01 21.52
CA HIS A 120 7.99 11.91 22.98
C HIS A 120 7.34 13.11 23.68
N ALA A 121 7.69 14.34 23.28
CA ALA A 121 7.11 15.55 23.87
C ALA A 121 5.60 15.68 23.59
N GLN A 122 5.13 15.29 22.40
CA GLN A 122 3.71 15.32 22.06
C GLN A 122 2.90 14.30 22.88
N LEU A 123 3.44 13.11 23.14
CA LEU A 123 2.79 12.11 23.98
C LEU A 123 2.69 12.58 25.44
N ALA A 124 3.72 13.27 25.95
CA ALA A 124 3.69 13.86 27.28
C ALA A 124 2.63 14.96 27.38
N TYR A 125 2.53 15.83 26.36
CA TYR A 125 1.46 16.82 26.27
C TYR A 125 0.08 16.16 26.28
N ALA A 126 -0.11 15.14 25.44
CA ALA A 126 -1.37 14.43 25.34
C ALA A 126 -1.67 13.51 26.55
N ALA A 127 -0.73 13.37 27.49
CA ALA A 127 -0.93 12.76 28.80
C ALA A 127 -1.27 13.80 29.90
N GLY A 128 -1.28 15.10 29.55
CA GLY A 128 -1.52 16.20 30.49
C GLY A 128 -0.29 16.60 31.33
N ASP A 129 0.90 16.09 31.02
CA ASP A 129 2.12 16.37 31.80
C ASP A 129 2.89 17.58 31.26
N ALA A 130 2.41 18.78 31.61
CA ALA A 130 3.03 20.03 31.18
C ALA A 130 4.48 20.21 31.68
N GLU A 131 4.84 19.63 32.83
CA GLU A 131 6.20 19.72 33.36
C GLU A 131 7.16 18.87 32.54
N ALA A 132 6.76 17.63 32.21
CA ALA A 132 7.53 16.77 31.31
C ALA A 132 7.72 17.42 29.95
N VAL A 133 6.69 18.03 29.35
CA VAL A 133 6.85 18.75 28.07
C VAL A 133 7.93 19.83 28.19
N ARG A 134 7.86 20.70 29.20
CA ARG A 134 8.87 21.77 29.41
C ARG A 134 10.27 21.19 29.62
N ARG A 135 10.39 20.09 30.36
CA ARG A 135 11.68 19.37 30.57
C ARG A 135 12.22 18.84 29.24
N LEU A 136 11.39 18.19 28.42
CA LEU A 136 11.76 17.62 27.13
C LEU A 136 12.12 18.71 26.11
N LEU A 137 11.39 19.83 26.07
CA LEU A 137 11.71 20.98 25.21
C LEU A 137 13.10 21.58 25.52
N ARG A 138 13.51 21.60 26.80
CA ARG A 138 14.86 22.03 27.21
C ARG A 138 15.93 21.00 26.84
N ARG A 139 15.60 19.71 26.92
CA ARG A 139 16.54 18.59 26.75
C ARG A 139 16.79 18.26 25.27
N TYR A 140 15.76 18.28 24.43
CA TYR A 140 15.86 18.05 22.99
C TYR A 140 16.03 19.36 22.24
N ARG A 141 17.28 19.82 22.03
CA ARG A 141 17.55 21.06 21.28
C ARG A 141 17.27 20.95 19.78
N HIS A 142 17.34 19.74 19.23
CA HIS A 142 17.11 19.39 17.83
C HIS A 142 15.66 18.99 17.51
N LEU A 143 14.72 19.22 18.44
CA LEU A 143 13.29 19.03 18.15
C LEU A 143 12.89 19.97 16.99
N PRO A 144 12.20 19.47 15.95
CA PRO A 144 11.74 20.27 14.82
C PRO A 144 11.00 21.55 15.26
N ALA A 145 11.29 22.67 14.59
CA ALA A 145 10.82 24.00 15.03
C ALA A 145 9.30 24.10 15.07
N LEU A 146 8.59 23.60 14.05
CA LEU A 146 7.13 23.68 13.97
C LEU A 146 6.45 22.94 15.13
N GLU A 147 6.89 21.71 15.41
CA GLU A 147 6.38 20.91 16.53
C GLU A 147 6.76 21.49 17.89
N ARG A 148 7.95 22.11 18.01
CA ARG A 148 8.35 22.84 19.22
C ARG A 148 7.41 24.02 19.47
N ASP A 149 7.19 24.84 18.44
CA ASP A 149 6.42 26.07 18.57
C ASP A 149 4.94 25.78 18.82
N ALA A 150 4.41 24.70 18.23
CA ALA A 150 3.09 24.15 18.55
C ALA A 150 2.98 23.74 20.03
N LEU A 151 3.93 22.95 20.55
CA LEU A 151 3.93 22.54 21.96
C LEU A 151 4.02 23.75 22.91
N VAL A 152 4.82 24.77 22.56
CA VAL A 152 4.93 26.00 23.35
C VAL A 152 3.61 26.77 23.32
N ALA A 153 2.97 26.91 22.16
CA ALA A 153 1.66 27.55 22.04
C ALA A 153 0.60 26.82 22.85
N ASP A 154 0.55 25.50 22.76
CA ASP A 154 -0.46 24.71 23.46
C ASP A 154 -0.26 24.69 24.98
N LEU A 155 0.99 24.81 25.47
CA LEU A 155 1.28 24.99 26.90
C LEU A 155 0.86 26.37 27.44
N GLU A 156 0.74 27.37 26.57
CA GLU A 156 0.31 28.72 26.88
C GLU A 156 -1.18 28.94 26.55
N HIS A 157 -1.92 27.87 26.23
CA HIS A 157 -3.35 27.95 25.96
C HIS A 157 -4.10 28.54 27.17
N PRO A 158 -5.13 29.39 26.96
CA PRO A 158 -5.87 30.01 28.07
C PRO A 158 -6.52 29.01 29.03
N ASP A 159 -7.03 27.89 28.53
CA ASP A 159 -7.57 26.80 29.37
C ASP A 159 -6.49 26.11 30.22
N ALA A 160 -5.22 26.27 29.87
CA ALA A 160 -4.07 25.85 30.67
C ALA A 160 -3.53 26.96 31.60
N GLY A 161 -4.24 28.10 31.71
CA GLY A 161 -3.89 29.24 32.54
C GLY A 161 -3.00 30.30 31.87
N GLY A 162 -2.87 30.25 30.53
CA GLY A 162 -2.13 31.26 29.76
C GLY A 162 -2.90 32.55 29.46
N ASP A 163 -2.20 33.55 28.92
CA ASP A 163 -2.80 34.83 28.48
C ASP A 163 -3.36 34.71 27.06
N GLU A 164 -4.66 34.98 26.90
CA GLU A 164 -5.37 34.84 25.62
C GLU A 164 -4.79 35.67 24.48
N ARG A 165 -4.33 36.91 24.77
CA ARG A 165 -3.78 37.81 23.74
C ARG A 165 -2.40 37.37 23.28
N ALA A 166 -1.55 36.96 24.21
CA ALA A 166 -0.22 36.43 23.91
C ALA A 166 -0.33 35.11 23.14
N TRP A 167 -1.24 34.23 23.57
CA TRP A 167 -1.47 32.94 22.96
C TRP A 167 -1.96 33.05 21.51
N ILE A 168 -3.00 33.84 21.23
CA ILE A 168 -3.54 33.96 19.86
C ILE A 168 -2.51 34.58 18.90
N LYS A 169 -1.68 35.51 19.38
CA LYS A 169 -0.57 36.06 18.60
C LYS A 169 0.45 34.99 18.23
N ARG A 170 0.74 34.07 19.16
CA ARG A 170 1.65 32.95 18.91
C ARG A 170 1.05 31.93 17.95
N LEU A 171 -0.23 31.56 18.12
CA LEU A 171 -0.94 30.69 17.19
C LEU A 171 -0.96 31.32 15.79
N GLY A 172 -1.24 32.62 15.69
CA GLY A 172 -1.16 33.40 14.45
C GLY A 172 0.21 33.30 13.79
N ALA A 173 1.29 33.53 14.53
CA ALA A 173 2.65 33.36 14.00
C ALA A 173 2.92 31.91 13.54
N LEU A 174 2.44 30.91 14.28
CA LEU A 174 2.62 29.49 13.98
C LEU A 174 1.92 29.05 12.69
N CYS A 175 0.71 29.56 12.44
CA CYS A 175 -0.06 29.25 11.23
C CYS A 175 0.13 30.25 10.08
N GLY A 176 1.03 31.24 10.23
CA GLY A 176 1.32 32.24 9.20
C GLY A 176 0.32 33.39 9.08
N HIS A 177 -0.53 33.58 10.10
CA HIS A 177 -1.57 34.60 10.18
C HIS A 177 -1.43 35.45 11.46
N PRO A 178 -0.43 36.34 11.56
CA PRO A 178 -0.25 37.21 12.74
C PRO A 178 -1.44 38.14 13.03
N GLU A 179 -2.34 38.32 12.07
CA GLU A 179 -3.58 39.10 12.16
C GLU A 179 -4.74 38.38 12.88
N LEU A 180 -4.55 37.11 13.29
CA LEU A 180 -5.59 36.36 14.01
C LEU A 180 -5.94 37.04 15.34
N ARG A 181 -7.24 37.05 15.65
CA ARG A 181 -7.78 37.30 16.99
C ARG A 181 -8.99 36.42 17.24
N LEU A 182 -9.51 36.56 18.46
CA LEU A 182 -10.73 35.93 18.89
C LEU A 182 -11.86 36.95 19.01
N ASP A 183 -13.06 36.51 18.68
CA ASP A 183 -14.31 37.16 19.01
C ASP A 183 -14.41 37.35 20.54
N PRO A 184 -14.80 38.53 21.02
CA PRO A 184 -14.96 38.79 22.45
C PRO A 184 -16.08 37.97 23.09
N ASP A 185 -17.02 37.41 22.32
CA ASP A 185 -18.07 36.53 22.84
C ASP A 185 -17.46 35.18 23.30
N ARG A 186 -17.26 35.07 24.61
CA ARG A 186 -16.72 33.87 25.27
C ARG A 186 -17.72 32.73 25.39
N SER A 187 -18.99 32.93 25.00
CA SER A 187 -19.98 31.84 24.97
C SER A 187 -19.78 30.92 23.76
N LEU A 188 -19.02 31.38 22.75
CA LEU A 188 -18.67 30.61 21.57
C LEU A 188 -17.52 29.63 21.84
N PRO A 189 -17.53 28.44 21.22
CA PRO A 189 -16.36 27.56 21.20
C PRO A 189 -15.13 28.26 20.60
N TRP A 190 -13.93 27.86 21.04
CA TRP A 190 -12.65 28.51 20.65
C TRP A 190 -12.51 28.70 19.13
N PHE A 191 -12.72 27.65 18.35
CA PHE A 191 -12.59 27.75 16.90
C PHE A 191 -13.61 28.72 16.27
N ASP A 192 -14.84 28.77 16.78
CA ASP A 192 -15.90 29.67 16.28
C ASP A 192 -15.66 31.14 16.64
N ARG A 193 -14.70 31.40 17.52
CA ARG A 193 -14.21 32.75 17.85
C ARG A 193 -13.15 33.24 16.86
N LEU A 194 -12.61 32.44 15.95
CA LEU A 194 -11.55 32.89 15.03
C LEU A 194 -12.00 34.05 14.12
N ARG A 195 -11.21 35.13 14.08
CA ARG A 195 -11.37 36.31 13.21
C ARG A 195 -10.01 36.80 12.70
N ALA A 196 -9.95 37.51 11.57
CA ALA A 196 -8.71 38.03 10.95
C ALA A 196 -8.89 39.39 10.24
N GLU A 197 -7.85 40.26 10.25
CA GLU A 197 -8.02 41.72 10.07
C GLU A 197 -7.67 41.93 8.64
N ALA A 198 -8.66 42.35 7.88
CA ALA A 198 -8.55 42.38 6.45
C ALA A 198 -8.78 43.81 5.99
N ALA A 199 -8.00 44.22 4.99
CA ALA A 199 -8.40 45.35 4.17
C ALA A 199 -9.78 45.05 3.54
N PRO A 200 -10.57 46.08 3.23
CA PRO A 200 -11.84 45.90 2.52
C PRO A 200 -11.65 45.05 1.27
N GLY A 201 -12.58 44.12 1.03
CA GLY A 201 -12.51 43.25 -0.12
C GLY A 201 -12.63 44.01 -1.44
N SER A 202 -11.81 43.65 -2.43
CA SER A 202 -11.93 44.20 -3.78
C SER A 202 -13.04 43.51 -4.56
N VAL A 203 -13.86 44.28 -5.27
CA VAL A 203 -14.82 43.77 -6.27
C VAL A 203 -14.23 43.72 -7.68
N ASP A 204 -13.01 44.23 -7.86
CA ASP A 204 -12.31 44.21 -9.15
C ASP A 204 -11.69 42.84 -9.41
N GLY A 205 -12.05 42.23 -10.54
CA GLY A 205 -11.55 40.92 -10.96
C GLY A 205 -12.67 39.93 -11.32
N PRO A 206 -12.32 38.70 -11.75
CA PRO A 206 -13.29 37.67 -12.09
C PRO A 206 -14.11 37.22 -10.88
N LYS A 207 -15.32 36.72 -11.15
CA LYS A 207 -16.18 36.16 -10.11
C LYS A 207 -15.66 34.78 -9.68
N VAL A 208 -15.62 34.51 -8.38
CA VAL A 208 -15.23 33.22 -7.82
C VAL A 208 -16.45 32.51 -7.20
N SER A 209 -16.72 31.28 -7.61
CA SER A 209 -17.71 30.43 -6.93
C SER A 209 -17.01 29.59 -5.86
N VAL A 210 -17.38 29.82 -4.60
CA VAL A 210 -16.90 29.02 -3.46
C VAL A 210 -17.92 27.92 -3.17
N VAL A 211 -17.50 26.67 -3.27
CA VAL A 211 -18.33 25.49 -3.05
C VAL A 211 -18.14 24.99 -1.62
N MET A 212 -19.23 24.90 -0.87
CA MET A 212 -19.27 24.32 0.47
C MET A 212 -20.33 23.22 0.51
N THR A 213 -20.02 22.10 1.17
CA THR A 213 -20.98 21.00 1.34
C THR A 213 -21.28 20.82 2.81
N ALA A 214 -22.55 20.69 3.15
CA ALA A 214 -23.02 20.53 4.52
C ALA A 214 -23.84 19.23 4.63
N TYR A 215 -23.64 18.48 5.71
CA TYR A 215 -24.54 17.40 6.12
C TYR A 215 -24.63 17.42 7.64
N ARG A 216 -25.84 17.57 8.15
CA ARG A 216 -26.14 17.81 9.57
C ARG A 216 -25.32 18.98 10.14
N PRO A 217 -25.32 20.16 9.48
CA PRO A 217 -24.46 21.26 9.86
C PRO A 217 -24.79 21.79 11.26
N ASP A 218 -23.79 22.34 11.91
CA ASP A 218 -23.94 23.10 13.14
C ASP A 218 -23.42 24.53 12.96
N ARG A 219 -23.14 25.22 14.06
CA ARG A 219 -22.64 26.60 14.05
C ARG A 219 -21.33 26.75 13.28
N ALA A 220 -20.52 25.71 13.13
CA ALA A 220 -19.28 25.77 12.37
C ALA A 220 -19.50 26.27 10.94
N LEU A 221 -20.66 25.96 10.33
CA LEU A 221 -21.06 26.47 9.02
C LEU A 221 -21.07 28.00 8.98
N LEU A 222 -21.60 28.64 10.03
CA LEU A 222 -21.66 30.11 10.10
C LEU A 222 -20.26 30.72 10.23
N THR A 223 -19.38 30.09 11.01
CA THR A 223 -17.97 30.48 11.14
C THR A 223 -17.24 30.38 9.80
N ALA A 224 -17.42 29.26 9.09
CA ALA A 224 -16.78 29.00 7.81
C ALA A 224 -17.26 29.98 6.74
N VAL A 225 -18.58 30.19 6.60
CA VAL A 225 -19.16 31.18 5.68
C VAL A 225 -18.69 32.59 6.03
N GLY A 226 -18.74 32.98 7.30
CA GLY A 226 -18.26 34.29 7.76
C GLY A 226 -16.80 34.55 7.38
N SER A 227 -15.92 33.55 7.52
CA SER A 227 -14.51 33.68 7.16
C SER A 227 -14.27 33.97 5.67
N LEU A 228 -15.15 33.50 4.78
CA LEU A 228 -15.11 33.80 3.36
C LEU A 228 -15.61 35.22 3.07
N LEU A 229 -16.68 35.64 3.74
CA LEU A 229 -17.30 36.95 3.57
C LEU A 229 -16.39 38.10 4.05
N ASP A 230 -15.60 37.85 5.10
CA ASP A 230 -14.58 38.76 5.64
C ASP A 230 -13.28 38.78 4.80
N GLY A 231 -13.23 38.04 3.69
CA GLY A 231 -12.07 37.94 2.81
C GLY A 231 -11.77 39.20 1.98
N THR A 232 -10.55 39.30 1.49
CA THR A 232 -10.10 40.45 0.67
C THR A 232 -10.57 40.38 -0.80
N TRP A 233 -11.26 39.31 -1.20
CA TRP A 233 -11.84 39.14 -2.53
C TRP A 233 -13.36 39.16 -2.43
N ALA A 234 -14.00 40.28 -2.77
CA ALA A 234 -15.43 40.48 -2.56
C ALA A 234 -16.31 39.99 -3.73
N ASN A 235 -15.78 39.94 -4.96
CA ASN A 235 -16.49 39.43 -6.13
C ASN A 235 -16.55 37.88 -6.11
N LEU A 236 -17.38 37.34 -5.21
CA LEU A 236 -17.59 35.92 -5.02
C LEU A 236 -19.07 35.58 -4.85
N GLU A 237 -19.39 34.30 -5.00
CA GLU A 237 -20.61 33.69 -4.48
C GLU A 237 -20.25 32.48 -3.61
N VAL A 238 -21.02 32.24 -2.55
CA VAL A 238 -20.85 31.07 -1.68
C VAL A 238 -22.03 30.15 -1.89
N LEU A 239 -21.76 28.96 -2.44
CA LEU A 239 -22.75 27.92 -2.70
C LEU A 239 -22.67 26.88 -1.59
N VAL A 240 -23.59 26.95 -0.64
CA VAL A 240 -23.72 25.96 0.44
C VAL A 240 -24.70 24.89 -0.03
N VAL A 241 -24.20 23.68 -0.30
CA VAL A 241 -25.05 22.55 -0.69
C VAL A 241 -25.34 21.69 0.53
N ASP A 242 -26.60 21.69 0.97
CA ASP A 242 -27.10 20.78 1.99
C ASP A 242 -27.36 19.40 1.38
N ASP A 243 -26.66 18.38 1.87
CA ASP A 243 -26.72 17.01 1.38
C ASP A 243 -27.81 16.18 2.08
N ALA A 244 -29.03 16.72 2.08
CA ALA A 244 -30.24 16.15 2.68
C ALA A 244 -30.14 15.97 4.21
N SER A 245 -29.88 17.06 4.95
CA SER A 245 -29.69 17.00 6.41
C SER A 245 -30.98 16.75 7.19
N GLY A 246 -32.12 17.23 6.69
CA GLY A 246 -33.41 17.21 7.38
C GLY A 246 -33.85 18.59 7.89
N ALA A 247 -35.14 18.73 8.19
CA ALA A 247 -35.76 20.01 8.56
C ALA A 247 -35.26 20.57 9.89
N GLU A 248 -34.73 19.72 10.78
CA GLU A 248 -34.13 20.12 12.04
C GLU A 248 -32.87 20.99 11.86
N TYR A 249 -32.25 20.97 10.67
CA TYR A 249 -31.09 21.79 10.31
C TYR A 249 -31.45 23.05 9.50
N ASP A 250 -32.74 23.27 9.16
CA ASP A 250 -33.17 24.47 8.46
C ASP A 250 -32.80 25.77 9.19
N PRO A 251 -32.90 25.89 10.53
CA PRO A 251 -32.54 27.14 11.22
C PRO A 251 -31.09 27.58 10.98
N VAL A 252 -30.13 26.66 10.93
CA VAL A 252 -28.72 26.99 10.70
C VAL A 252 -28.43 27.27 9.22
N LEU A 253 -29.11 26.56 8.31
CA LEU A 253 -29.01 26.79 6.88
C LEU A 253 -29.60 28.15 6.48
N ASP A 254 -30.77 28.50 7.03
CA ASP A 254 -31.41 29.78 6.81
C ASP A 254 -30.59 30.93 7.43
N ALA A 255 -29.99 30.70 8.60
CA ALA A 255 -29.05 31.65 9.19
C ALA A 255 -27.83 31.87 8.29
N ALA A 256 -27.27 30.82 7.67
CA ALA A 256 -26.16 30.94 6.74
C ALA A 256 -26.54 31.75 5.49
N ALA A 257 -27.73 31.49 4.91
CA ALA A 257 -28.24 32.24 3.77
C ALA A 257 -28.50 33.72 4.10
N ALA A 258 -28.91 34.01 5.33
CA ALA A 258 -29.19 35.37 5.80
C ALA A 258 -27.93 36.20 6.11
N LEU A 259 -26.73 35.60 6.15
CA LEU A 259 -25.48 36.32 6.46
C LEU A 259 -25.14 37.38 5.40
N ASP A 260 -25.33 37.07 4.11
CA ASP A 260 -24.96 37.95 3.01
C ASP A 260 -25.69 37.52 1.71
N ALA A 261 -26.06 38.49 0.87
CA ALA A 261 -26.74 38.23 -0.41
C ALA A 261 -25.92 37.37 -1.40
N ARG A 262 -24.61 37.25 -1.19
CA ARG A 262 -23.70 36.39 -1.95
C ARG A 262 -23.80 34.91 -1.56
N VAL A 263 -24.48 34.58 -0.46
CA VAL A 263 -24.63 33.20 0.03
C VAL A 263 -25.92 32.59 -0.53
N ARG A 264 -25.80 31.44 -1.17
CA ARG A 264 -26.91 30.66 -1.70
C ARG A 264 -26.88 29.25 -1.14
N VAL A 265 -27.95 28.87 -0.45
CA VAL A 265 -28.16 27.49 0.02
C VAL A 265 -28.92 26.68 -1.03
N ILE A 266 -28.40 25.50 -1.37
CA ILE A 266 -29.02 24.54 -2.29
C ILE A 266 -29.31 23.26 -1.50
N ARG A 267 -30.59 22.90 -1.36
CA ARG A 267 -31.01 21.70 -0.64
C ARG A 267 -31.15 20.52 -1.60
N LYS A 268 -30.57 19.38 -1.27
CA LYS A 268 -30.74 18.12 -2.00
C LYS A 268 -31.82 17.26 -1.34
N ASP A 269 -32.55 16.51 -2.15
CA ASP A 269 -33.57 15.57 -1.65
C ASP A 269 -32.96 14.27 -1.12
N VAL A 270 -31.79 13.88 -1.62
CA VAL A 270 -31.14 12.61 -1.30
C VAL A 270 -29.67 12.83 -0.98
N ASN A 271 -29.24 12.27 0.15
CA ASN A 271 -27.85 12.26 0.56
C ASN A 271 -26.99 11.51 -0.48
N GLY A 272 -26.02 12.22 -1.05
CA GLY A 272 -25.12 11.72 -2.08
C GLY A 272 -23.65 11.79 -1.67
N GLY A 273 -23.34 12.14 -0.42
CA GLY A 273 -21.98 12.42 0.02
C GLY A 273 -21.40 13.72 -0.56
N THR A 274 -20.27 14.12 0.02
CA THR A 274 -19.54 15.36 -0.26
C THR A 274 -19.33 15.61 -1.75
N PHE A 275 -18.85 14.62 -2.52
CA PHE A 275 -18.50 14.87 -3.93
C PHE A 275 -19.71 15.00 -4.84
N ALA A 276 -20.82 14.30 -4.57
CA ALA A 276 -22.07 14.54 -5.30
C ALA A 276 -22.67 15.92 -4.97
N ALA A 277 -22.54 16.37 -3.72
CA ALA A 277 -22.92 17.73 -3.32
C ALA A 277 -22.04 18.79 -4.00
N ARG A 278 -20.71 18.60 -4.07
CA ARG A 278 -19.80 19.48 -4.83
C ARG A 278 -20.14 19.53 -6.32
N ASN A 279 -20.48 18.40 -6.94
CA ASN A 279 -20.93 18.36 -8.33
C ASN A 279 -22.24 19.14 -8.54
N THR A 280 -23.15 19.11 -7.57
CA THR A 280 -24.38 19.93 -7.60
C THR A 280 -24.04 21.43 -7.56
N ALA A 281 -23.02 21.82 -6.80
CA ALA A 281 -22.53 23.19 -6.81
C ALA A 281 -21.83 23.56 -8.13
N PHE A 282 -21.11 22.63 -8.78
CA PHE A 282 -20.51 22.87 -10.10
C PHE A 282 -21.56 23.22 -11.14
N ASP A 283 -22.72 22.55 -11.11
CA ASP A 283 -23.84 22.84 -12.02
C ASP A 283 -24.46 24.23 -11.75
N ALA A 284 -24.39 24.72 -10.52
CA ALA A 284 -24.94 26.02 -10.11
C ALA A 284 -23.93 27.18 -10.16
N ALA A 285 -22.64 26.89 -10.31
CA ALA A 285 -21.55 27.86 -10.27
C ALA A 285 -21.56 28.79 -11.49
N SER A 286 -21.50 30.10 -11.24
CA SER A 286 -21.50 31.15 -12.26
C SER A 286 -20.17 31.91 -12.37
N GLY A 287 -19.23 31.68 -11.45
CA GLY A 287 -17.91 32.30 -11.46
C GLY A 287 -17.01 31.78 -12.57
N ASP A 288 -15.99 32.56 -12.93
CA ASP A 288 -14.95 32.16 -13.88
C ASP A 288 -13.98 31.14 -13.26
N PHE A 289 -13.89 31.17 -11.93
CA PHE A 289 -13.08 30.27 -11.11
C PHE A 289 -13.93 29.59 -10.04
N ILE A 290 -13.56 28.36 -9.71
CA ILE A 290 -14.17 27.57 -8.65
C ILE A 290 -13.12 27.30 -7.58
N THR A 291 -13.51 27.41 -6.32
CA THR A 291 -12.75 26.92 -5.18
C THR A 291 -13.66 26.28 -4.14
N GLY A 292 -13.10 25.61 -3.14
CA GLY A 292 -13.86 25.00 -2.05
C GLY A 292 -13.47 25.53 -0.67
N LEU A 293 -14.31 25.25 0.32
CA LEU A 293 -13.99 25.26 1.75
C LEU A 293 -14.93 24.25 2.42
N ASP A 294 -14.39 23.38 3.29
CA ASP A 294 -15.25 22.47 4.05
C ASP A 294 -16.06 23.27 5.10
N SER A 295 -17.27 22.81 5.43
CA SER A 295 -18.24 23.60 6.20
C SER A 295 -17.83 23.88 7.66
N ASP A 296 -16.75 23.28 8.13
CA ASP A 296 -16.22 23.40 9.47
C ASP A 296 -14.82 24.04 9.52
N ASP A 297 -14.25 24.38 8.36
CA ASP A 297 -12.93 24.99 8.23
C ASP A 297 -12.97 26.52 8.18
N TRP A 298 -11.86 27.17 8.50
CA TRP A 298 -11.73 28.62 8.45
C TRP A 298 -10.77 29.06 7.35
N ALA A 299 -11.17 30.03 6.53
CA ALA A 299 -10.34 30.61 5.47
C ALA A 299 -9.67 31.90 5.92
N ALA A 300 -8.38 32.02 5.68
CA ALA A 300 -7.67 33.28 5.88
C ALA A 300 -8.15 34.37 4.90
N PRO A 301 -8.20 35.66 5.29
CA PRO A 301 -8.81 36.69 4.45
C PRO A 301 -8.22 36.81 3.04
N GLY A 302 -6.91 36.65 2.92
CA GLY A 302 -6.20 36.72 1.64
C GLY A 302 -6.16 35.42 0.84
N ARG A 303 -6.81 34.33 1.29
CA ARG A 303 -6.72 32.98 0.68
C ARG A 303 -7.10 32.98 -0.80
N ILE A 304 -8.26 33.55 -1.13
CA ILE A 304 -8.79 33.58 -2.51
C ILE A 304 -7.88 34.44 -3.39
N ALA A 305 -7.50 35.64 -2.93
CA ALA A 305 -6.62 36.53 -3.68
C ALA A 305 -5.25 35.88 -3.97
N ARG A 306 -4.65 35.20 -2.99
CA ARG A 306 -3.38 34.47 -3.18
C ARG A 306 -3.51 33.28 -4.14
N SER A 307 -4.64 32.58 -4.10
CA SER A 307 -4.90 31.42 -4.96
C SER A 307 -5.14 31.82 -6.42
N ILE A 308 -5.88 32.92 -6.64
CA ILE A 308 -6.24 33.34 -8.00
C ILE A 308 -5.11 34.10 -8.71
N ALA A 309 -4.25 34.81 -7.99
CA ALA A 309 -3.23 35.68 -8.59
C ALA A 309 -2.31 34.93 -9.59
N PRO A 310 -1.77 33.73 -9.30
CA PRO A 310 -1.00 32.96 -10.28
C PRO A 310 -1.81 32.53 -11.51
N LEU A 311 -3.10 32.23 -11.34
CA LEU A 311 -3.98 31.86 -12.45
C LEU A 311 -4.28 33.07 -13.35
N LEU A 312 -4.38 34.27 -12.79
CA LEU A 312 -4.55 35.50 -13.58
C LEU A 312 -3.28 35.85 -14.36
N ALA A 313 -2.12 35.61 -13.77
CA ALA A 313 -0.83 35.91 -14.39
C ALA A 313 -0.47 34.95 -15.54
N ASP A 314 -0.93 33.70 -15.48
CA ASP A 314 -0.59 32.65 -16.45
C ASP A 314 -1.85 31.91 -16.95
N PRO A 315 -2.28 32.14 -18.20
CA PRO A 315 -3.37 31.38 -18.83
C PRO A 315 -3.12 29.88 -18.95
N GLY A 316 -1.85 29.45 -19.00
CA GLY A 316 -1.47 28.04 -19.03
C GLY A 316 -1.73 27.32 -17.71
N LEU A 317 -1.69 28.04 -16.58
CA LEU A 317 -2.01 27.51 -15.28
C LEU A 317 -3.53 27.27 -15.15
N GLN A 318 -3.90 26.03 -14.82
CA GLN A 318 -5.32 25.61 -14.71
C GLN A 318 -5.78 25.48 -13.27
N LEU A 319 -4.87 25.14 -12.35
CA LEU A 319 -5.19 24.89 -10.95
C LEU A 319 -4.09 25.39 -10.01
N THR A 320 -4.51 25.96 -8.88
CA THR A 320 -3.69 26.20 -7.70
C THR A 320 -4.26 25.50 -6.48
N TYR A 321 -3.43 25.16 -5.51
CA TYR A 321 -3.88 24.66 -4.21
C TYR A 321 -2.87 25.02 -3.13
N GLY A 322 -3.36 25.32 -1.92
CA GLY A 322 -2.53 25.68 -0.78
C GLY A 322 -2.28 24.52 0.18
N ASP A 323 -1.63 24.85 1.29
CA ASP A 323 -1.59 24.00 2.47
C ASP A 323 -2.65 24.47 3.48
N ALA A 324 -3.02 23.59 4.41
CA ALA A 324 -3.85 23.90 5.55
C ALA A 324 -3.07 23.65 6.84
N PHE A 325 -3.36 24.45 7.86
CA PHE A 325 -2.90 24.24 9.23
C PHE A 325 -3.98 23.49 10.02
N LEU A 326 -3.63 22.39 10.68
CA LEU A 326 -4.61 21.53 11.35
C LEU A 326 -4.59 21.77 12.87
N CYS A 327 -5.76 22.04 13.45
CA CYS A 327 -5.92 22.20 14.89
C CYS A 327 -7.20 21.51 15.40
N ASN A 328 -7.24 21.22 16.70
CA ASN A 328 -8.43 20.68 17.36
C ASN A 328 -9.50 21.79 17.53
N GLU A 329 -10.68 21.43 18.06
CA GLU A 329 -11.77 22.40 18.27
C GLU A 329 -11.44 23.49 19.29
N ASP A 330 -10.53 23.20 20.21
CA ASP A 330 -9.95 24.14 21.17
C ASP A 330 -8.76 24.93 20.57
N LEU A 331 -8.54 24.84 19.25
CA LEU A 331 -7.43 25.47 18.53
C LEU A 331 -6.03 25.00 18.93
N THR A 332 -5.90 23.95 19.75
CA THR A 332 -4.60 23.33 20.02
C THR A 332 -4.08 22.61 18.78
N ALA A 333 -2.76 22.69 18.54
CA ALA A 333 -2.14 22.16 17.34
C ALA A 333 -1.57 20.74 17.56
N THR A 334 -1.08 20.47 18.78
CA THR A 334 -0.32 19.27 19.13
C THR A 334 -1.18 18.02 19.05
N ARG A 335 -0.81 17.14 18.10
CA ARG A 335 -1.39 15.81 17.95
C ARG A 335 -0.26 14.80 17.73
N PRO A 336 -0.06 13.82 18.65
CA PRO A 336 1.07 12.90 18.59
C PRO A 336 1.23 12.22 17.23
N GLY A 337 2.41 12.38 16.63
CA GLY A 337 2.79 11.73 15.37
C GLY A 337 2.00 12.16 14.14
N ARG A 338 1.15 13.18 14.24
CA ARG A 338 0.39 13.74 13.10
C ARG A 338 1.07 14.98 12.57
N VAL A 339 0.90 15.21 11.26
CA VAL A 339 1.38 16.43 10.61
C VAL A 339 0.56 17.64 11.07
N LEU A 340 1.23 18.77 11.25
CA LEU A 340 0.59 20.05 11.59
C LEU A 340 0.07 20.79 10.35
N THR A 341 0.61 20.46 9.18
CA THR A 341 0.16 20.99 7.89
C THR A 341 -0.10 19.88 6.88
N THR A 342 -1.06 20.09 5.99
CA THR A 342 -1.39 19.16 4.89
C THR A 342 -1.73 19.92 3.62
N ALA A 343 -1.61 19.29 2.46
CA ALA A 343 -2.16 19.86 1.23
C ALA A 343 -3.69 20.00 1.37
N SER A 344 -4.22 21.17 1.06
CA SER A 344 -5.65 21.46 1.15
C SER A 344 -6.34 21.19 -0.19
N THR A 345 -6.54 19.91 -0.51
CA THR A 345 -7.22 19.50 -1.75
C THR A 345 -8.69 19.93 -1.76
N ALA A 346 -9.32 20.06 -0.59
CA ALA A 346 -10.66 20.62 -0.45
C ALA A 346 -10.76 22.08 -0.95
N SER A 347 -9.68 22.85 -0.78
CA SER A 347 -9.58 24.28 -1.09
C SER A 347 -8.82 24.60 -2.38
N MET A 348 -8.64 23.62 -3.27
CA MET A 348 -8.05 23.90 -4.59
C MET A 348 -8.86 24.97 -5.33
N MET A 349 -8.20 25.76 -6.17
CA MET A 349 -8.83 26.75 -7.03
C MET A 349 -8.47 26.48 -8.49
N PHE A 350 -9.47 26.43 -9.35
CA PHE A 350 -9.27 26.13 -10.77
C PHE A 350 -10.24 26.91 -11.66
N ARG A 351 -9.91 27.00 -12.94
CA ARG A 351 -10.76 27.63 -13.97
C ARG A 351 -12.03 26.81 -14.17
N ARG A 352 -13.21 27.43 -14.13
CA ARG A 352 -14.48 26.71 -14.35
C ARG A 352 -14.51 25.99 -15.72
N SER A 353 -13.93 26.59 -16.75
CA SER A 353 -13.82 25.98 -18.09
C SER A 353 -13.05 24.67 -18.12
N ALA A 354 -12.23 24.36 -17.11
CA ALA A 354 -11.55 23.07 -17.03
C ALA A 354 -12.53 21.90 -16.86
N LEU A 355 -13.75 22.15 -16.33
CA LEU A 355 -14.81 21.15 -16.23
C LEU A 355 -15.31 20.66 -17.59
N ASP A 356 -15.18 21.48 -18.65
CA ASP A 356 -15.56 21.08 -20.01
C ASP A 356 -14.68 19.93 -20.52
N ARG A 357 -13.44 19.85 -20.04
CA ARG A 357 -12.50 18.77 -20.38
C ARG A 357 -12.46 17.66 -19.34
N LEU A 358 -12.50 18.00 -18.05
CA LEU A 358 -12.31 17.04 -16.96
C LEU A 358 -13.61 16.40 -16.48
N GLY A 359 -14.76 17.04 -16.71
CA GLY A 359 -16.02 16.66 -16.08
C GLY A 359 -16.01 16.90 -14.57
N TYR A 360 -16.60 15.97 -13.82
CA TYR A 360 -17.00 16.12 -12.42
C TYR A 360 -16.05 15.40 -11.45
N TYR A 361 -16.17 15.66 -10.15
CA TYR A 361 -15.62 14.73 -9.17
C TYR A 361 -16.26 13.35 -9.35
N ASP A 362 -15.51 12.29 -9.10
CA ASP A 362 -16.09 10.97 -8.90
C ASP A 362 -17.05 11.01 -7.70
N GLU A 363 -18.31 10.58 -7.88
CA GLU A 363 -19.36 10.62 -6.85
C GLU A 363 -19.18 9.48 -5.83
N ILE A 364 -18.04 9.51 -5.14
CA ILE A 364 -17.72 8.70 -3.98
C ILE A 364 -17.81 9.54 -2.70
N ARG A 365 -17.64 8.93 -1.54
CA ARG A 365 -17.72 9.57 -0.23
C ARG A 365 -16.43 10.30 0.12
N LYS A 366 -15.26 9.76 -0.29
CA LYS A 366 -13.96 10.22 0.23
C LYS A 366 -12.83 10.06 -0.79
N GLY A 367 -12.09 11.15 -1.04
CA GLY A 367 -10.83 11.13 -1.79
C GLY A 367 -10.88 11.48 -3.27
N ALA A 368 -12.06 11.82 -3.81
CA ALA A 368 -12.18 12.28 -5.20
C ALA A 368 -11.52 13.65 -5.44
N ASP A 369 -11.27 14.42 -4.39
CA ASP A 369 -10.48 15.66 -4.46
C ASP A 369 -9.01 15.39 -4.84
N THR A 370 -8.39 14.39 -4.22
CA THR A 370 -7.03 13.96 -4.57
C THR A 370 -7.00 13.40 -5.99
N GLU A 371 -8.02 12.63 -6.38
CA GLU A 371 -8.14 12.12 -7.75
C GLU A 371 -8.26 13.24 -8.77
N LEU A 372 -9.17 14.21 -8.57
CA LEU A 372 -9.34 15.33 -9.50
C LEU A 372 -8.05 16.16 -9.62
N LEU A 373 -7.35 16.41 -8.51
CA LEU A 373 -6.06 17.11 -8.53
C LEU A 373 -5.06 16.38 -9.45
N HIS A 374 -4.92 15.06 -9.32
CA HIS A 374 -4.03 14.28 -10.19
C HIS A 374 -4.54 14.22 -11.63
N ARG A 375 -5.86 14.24 -11.85
CA ARG A 375 -6.46 14.29 -13.18
C ARG A 375 -6.16 15.60 -13.91
N PHE A 376 -6.10 16.72 -13.18
CA PHE A 376 -5.60 17.99 -13.74
C PHE A 376 -4.17 17.84 -14.27
N SER A 377 -3.26 17.29 -13.46
CA SER A 377 -1.87 17.03 -13.89
C SER A 377 -1.81 16.08 -15.09
N ALA A 378 -2.63 15.03 -15.11
CA ALA A 378 -2.65 14.08 -16.22
C ALA A 378 -3.15 14.73 -17.53
N ALA A 379 -4.22 15.54 -17.47
CA ALA A 379 -4.84 16.13 -18.65
C ALA A 379 -4.08 17.35 -19.20
N TYR A 380 -3.56 18.21 -18.34
CA TYR A 380 -2.93 19.48 -18.73
C TYR A 380 -1.40 19.48 -18.58
N GLY A 381 -0.84 18.47 -17.93
CA GLY A 381 0.58 18.40 -17.56
C GLY A 381 0.86 19.02 -16.19
N GLU A 382 1.93 18.56 -15.53
CA GLU A 382 2.31 19.01 -14.18
C GLU A 382 2.56 20.52 -14.06
N HIS A 383 2.97 21.17 -15.16
CA HIS A 383 3.21 22.61 -15.19
C HIS A 383 1.92 23.45 -15.06
N ALA A 384 0.75 22.84 -15.35
CA ALA A 384 -0.56 23.50 -15.26
C ALA A 384 -1.13 23.50 -13.83
N VAL A 385 -0.45 22.85 -12.87
CA VAL A 385 -0.86 22.71 -11.48
C VAL A 385 0.20 23.32 -10.57
N LYS A 386 -0.21 24.24 -9.67
CA LYS A 386 0.73 24.93 -8.78
C LYS A 386 0.34 24.82 -7.30
N ARG A 387 1.22 24.22 -6.50
CA ARG A 387 1.10 24.24 -5.03
C ARG A 387 1.63 25.56 -4.46
N LEU A 388 0.81 26.23 -3.67
CA LEU A 388 1.17 27.42 -2.91
C LEU A 388 1.61 27.00 -1.50
N ARG A 389 2.82 27.40 -1.09
CA ARG A 389 3.37 27.08 0.24
C ARG A 389 2.87 28.07 1.30
N ALA A 390 1.56 28.25 1.39
CA ALA A 390 0.89 29.08 2.39
C ALA A 390 -0.22 28.28 3.07
N THR A 391 -0.36 28.43 4.39
CA THR A 391 -1.33 27.72 5.24
C THR A 391 -2.63 28.51 5.38
N ASP A 392 -3.22 28.88 4.25
CA ASP A 392 -4.33 29.85 4.18
C ASP A 392 -5.70 29.27 4.57
N THR A 393 -5.73 28.02 5.00
CA THR A 393 -6.91 27.35 5.56
C THR A 393 -6.54 26.78 6.92
N ILE A 394 -7.31 27.10 7.95
CA ILE A 394 -7.21 26.46 9.26
C ILE A 394 -8.25 25.35 9.28
N MET A 395 -7.77 24.10 9.28
CA MET A 395 -8.60 22.90 9.25
C MET A 395 -9.01 22.49 10.66
N ARG A 396 -10.32 22.38 10.89
CA ARG A 396 -10.88 21.94 12.17
C ARG A 396 -10.78 20.42 12.28
N GLN A 397 -10.42 19.92 13.46
CA GLN A 397 -10.28 18.49 13.73
C GLN A 397 -11.25 18.05 14.84
N ALA A 398 -12.54 18.04 14.51
CA ALA A 398 -13.60 17.58 15.41
C ALA A 398 -13.53 16.06 15.70
N PRO A 399 -13.96 15.61 16.89
CA PRO A 399 -14.28 14.20 17.12
C PRO A 399 -15.32 13.69 16.10
N GLY A 400 -15.08 12.52 15.49
CA GLY A 400 -15.98 11.95 14.49
C GLY A 400 -15.88 12.57 13.08
N SER A 401 -14.92 13.46 12.82
CA SER A 401 -14.71 13.97 11.45
C SER A 401 -14.26 12.86 10.49
N LEU A 402 -14.76 12.91 9.25
CA LEU A 402 -14.51 11.88 8.23
C LEU A 402 -13.01 11.62 7.99
N SER A 403 -12.19 12.67 8.11
CA SER A 403 -10.74 12.62 7.95
C SER A 403 -10.05 11.99 9.17
N ARG A 404 -10.54 12.22 10.40
CA ARG A 404 -9.90 11.69 11.61
C ARG A 404 -10.01 10.17 11.72
N GLU A 405 -11.11 9.60 11.24
CA GLU A 405 -11.37 8.15 11.29
C GLU A 405 -10.53 7.35 10.27
N GLU A 406 -10.14 7.97 9.15
CA GLU A 406 -9.43 7.27 8.06
C GLU A 406 -7.91 7.40 8.10
N PHE A 407 -7.38 8.30 8.91
CA PHE A 407 -5.95 8.55 9.00
C PHE A 407 -5.46 8.34 10.42
N GLY A 408 -4.36 7.60 10.55
CA GLY A 408 -3.55 7.50 11.76
C GLY A 408 -2.12 7.93 11.47
N PRO A 409 -1.27 8.12 12.48
CA PRO A 409 0.16 8.32 12.26
C PRO A 409 0.74 7.17 11.41
N GLY A 410 1.08 7.45 10.15
CA GLY A 410 1.57 6.46 9.19
C GLY A 410 0.53 5.46 8.65
N TRP A 411 -0.73 5.49 9.11
CA TRP A 411 -1.80 4.58 8.69
C TRP A 411 -2.89 5.30 7.90
N LYS A 412 -3.51 4.54 6.98
CA LYS A 412 -4.67 4.96 6.19
C LYS A 412 -5.66 3.80 6.14
N HIS A 413 -6.95 4.09 6.18
CA HIS A 413 -8.00 3.09 6.02
C HIS A 413 -7.82 2.31 4.70
N PRO A 414 -8.02 0.97 4.68
CA PRO A 414 -7.83 0.14 3.48
C PRO A 414 -8.61 0.63 2.25
N SER A 415 -9.84 1.10 2.42
CA SER A 415 -10.64 1.66 1.32
C SER A 415 -9.99 2.88 0.68
N ARG A 416 -9.37 3.77 1.48
CA ARG A 416 -8.68 4.95 0.96
C ARG A 416 -7.48 4.56 0.10
N ARG A 417 -6.71 3.55 0.54
CA ARG A 417 -5.58 3.03 -0.27
C ARG A 417 -6.03 2.36 -1.54
N ALA A 418 -7.08 1.55 -1.47
CA ALA A 418 -7.60 0.85 -2.64
C ALA A 418 -8.10 1.85 -3.71
N TYR A 419 -8.82 2.90 -3.29
CA TYR A 419 -9.20 3.98 -4.20
C TYR A 419 -7.97 4.70 -4.78
N GLN A 420 -6.98 5.06 -3.96
CA GLN A 420 -5.73 5.69 -4.42
C GLN A 420 -4.91 4.82 -5.37
N SER A 421 -5.04 3.50 -5.28
CA SER A 421 -4.41 2.53 -6.19
C SER A 421 -5.09 2.43 -7.56
N SER A 422 -6.38 2.79 -7.65
CA SER A 422 -7.23 2.50 -8.82
C SER A 422 -7.06 3.45 -10.01
N TYR A 423 -7.06 4.76 -9.77
CA TYR A 423 -7.02 5.79 -10.81
C TYR A 423 -5.65 6.06 -11.47
N PRO A 424 -4.47 5.73 -10.90
CA PRO A 424 -3.19 6.05 -11.54
C PRO A 424 -2.98 5.46 -12.93
N LEU A 425 -3.54 4.26 -13.21
CA LEU A 425 -3.45 3.66 -14.55
C LEU A 425 -4.23 4.48 -15.59
N TRP A 426 -5.45 4.89 -15.25
CA TRP A 426 -6.25 5.75 -16.12
C TRP A 426 -5.59 7.13 -16.31
N HIS A 427 -5.01 7.71 -15.26
CA HIS A 427 -4.27 8.96 -15.36
C HIS A 427 -3.02 8.86 -16.25
N LYS A 428 -2.30 7.72 -16.22
CA LYS A 428 -1.20 7.46 -17.15
C LYS A 428 -1.68 7.42 -18.61
N GLN A 429 -2.82 6.79 -18.88
CA GLN A 429 -3.43 6.73 -20.21
C GLN A 429 -3.89 8.11 -20.69
N ILE A 430 -4.45 8.94 -19.81
CA ILE A 430 -4.78 10.34 -20.13
C ILE A 430 -3.50 11.08 -20.56
N ALA A 431 -2.43 10.95 -19.79
CA ALA A 431 -1.17 11.65 -20.05
C ALA A 431 -0.50 11.22 -21.36
N THR A 432 -0.72 9.98 -21.83
CA THR A 432 -0.24 9.48 -23.12
C THR A 432 -1.23 9.69 -24.27
N GLY A 433 -2.41 10.24 -24.00
CA GLY A 433 -3.47 10.46 -25.00
C GLY A 433 -4.28 9.20 -25.36
N GLU A 434 -4.14 8.12 -24.59
CA GLU A 434 -4.85 6.84 -24.76
C GLU A 434 -6.25 6.83 -24.13
N ALA A 435 -6.56 7.79 -23.23
CA ALA A 435 -7.86 7.87 -22.56
C ALA A 435 -8.40 9.31 -22.46
N ASP A 436 -9.73 9.45 -22.49
CA ASP A 436 -10.42 10.72 -22.27
C ASP A 436 -10.36 11.10 -20.76
N PRO A 437 -9.90 12.32 -20.40
CA PRO A 437 -9.92 12.79 -19.01
C PRO A 437 -11.32 13.13 -18.48
N ARG A 438 -12.36 13.16 -19.32
CA ARG A 438 -13.70 13.56 -18.90
C ARG A 438 -14.38 12.48 -18.07
N LEU A 439 -14.70 12.80 -16.81
CA LEU A 439 -15.50 11.96 -15.93
C LEU A 439 -16.94 12.51 -15.79
N PRO A 440 -17.98 11.88 -16.36
CA PRO A 440 -19.36 12.28 -16.12
C PRO A 440 -19.79 11.95 -14.68
N ARG A 441 -20.89 12.56 -14.17
CA ARG A 441 -21.39 12.31 -12.80
C ARG A 441 -21.66 10.83 -12.50
N ARG A 442 -22.12 10.10 -13.52
CA ARG A 442 -22.42 8.65 -13.45
C ARG A 442 -21.71 7.94 -14.61
N PRO A 443 -20.41 7.62 -14.46
CA PRO A 443 -19.65 6.98 -15.52
C PRO A 443 -20.08 5.51 -15.67
N GLU A 444 -20.55 5.15 -16.86
CA GLU A 444 -20.87 3.77 -17.26
C GLU A 444 -20.30 3.52 -18.68
N PRO A 445 -19.27 2.66 -18.84
CA PRO A 445 -18.48 2.01 -17.79
C PRO A 445 -17.64 3.02 -16.99
N ARG A 446 -17.20 2.63 -15.79
CA ARG A 446 -16.25 3.42 -14.99
C ARG A 446 -14.84 3.26 -15.57
N PRO A 447 -14.02 4.33 -15.62
CA PRO A 447 -12.64 4.22 -16.11
C PRO A 447 -11.69 3.53 -15.11
N PHE A 448 -12.07 3.47 -13.84
CA PHE A 448 -11.34 2.77 -12.79
C PHE A 448 -12.29 2.32 -11.67
N TRP A 449 -11.86 1.32 -10.91
CA TRP A 449 -12.62 0.72 -9.83
C TRP A 449 -12.70 1.64 -8.60
N ALA A 450 -13.82 1.63 -7.87
CA ALA A 450 -13.94 2.34 -6.59
C ALA A 450 -14.37 1.39 -5.46
N PRO A 451 -13.76 1.48 -4.26
CA PRO A 451 -14.09 0.60 -3.16
C PRO A 451 -15.48 0.87 -2.61
N TYR A 452 -16.14 -0.21 -2.21
CA TYR A 452 -17.51 -0.18 -1.71
C TYR A 452 -17.71 0.81 -0.55
N HIS A 453 -16.82 0.77 0.45
CA HIS A 453 -16.87 1.68 1.60
C HIS A 453 -16.77 3.16 1.21
N ALA A 454 -16.19 3.45 0.04
CA ALA A 454 -16.14 4.78 -0.53
C ALA A 454 -17.33 5.10 -1.46
N ALA A 455 -18.08 4.13 -1.99
CA ALA A 455 -19.19 4.42 -2.90
C ALA A 455 -20.43 4.99 -2.16
N VAL A 456 -21.11 5.96 -2.78
CA VAL A 456 -22.18 6.75 -2.15
C VAL A 456 -23.49 5.98 -1.97
N ALA A 457 -23.89 5.13 -2.92
CA ALA A 457 -25.09 4.32 -2.81
C ALA A 457 -25.17 3.30 -3.96
N ARG A 458 -24.92 2.01 -3.71
CA ARG A 458 -25.45 0.83 -4.44
C ARG A 458 -25.27 -0.44 -3.59
N ALA A 459 -25.88 -0.50 -2.40
CA ALA A 459 -25.84 -1.69 -1.52
C ALA A 459 -26.40 -2.97 -2.20
N GLU A 460 -27.15 -2.81 -3.29
CA GLU A 460 -27.88 -3.86 -4.00
C GLU A 460 -27.11 -4.50 -5.17
N GLN A 461 -25.99 -3.95 -5.62
CA GLN A 461 -25.18 -4.53 -6.72
C GLN A 461 -24.03 -5.43 -6.24
N ARG A 462 -23.94 -5.68 -4.93
CA ARG A 462 -22.77 -6.32 -4.32
C ARG A 462 -22.85 -7.84 -4.42
N ARG A 463 -21.86 -8.45 -5.07
CA ARG A 463 -21.55 -9.85 -4.85
C ARG A 463 -21.06 -10.00 -3.40
N ARG A 464 -21.88 -10.65 -2.57
CA ARG A 464 -21.57 -10.93 -1.15
C ARG A 464 -20.85 -12.27 -0.97
N ARG A 465 -20.73 -13.04 -2.05
CA ARG A 465 -20.11 -14.35 -2.06
C ARG A 465 -19.30 -14.59 -3.32
N PHE A 466 -18.06 -15.02 -3.15
CA PHE A 466 -17.17 -15.40 -4.25
C PHE A 466 -16.87 -16.89 -4.21
N ASP A 467 -16.62 -17.47 -5.38
CA ASP A 467 -16.16 -18.86 -5.45
C ASP A 467 -14.71 -18.93 -4.94
N VAL A 468 -13.85 -18.00 -5.39
CA VAL A 468 -12.44 -17.95 -4.98
C VAL A 468 -11.97 -16.53 -4.68
N VAL A 469 -11.25 -16.37 -3.56
CA VAL A 469 -10.54 -15.12 -3.21
C VAL A 469 -9.05 -15.40 -3.11
N PHE A 470 -8.22 -14.69 -3.90
CA PHE A 470 -6.77 -14.75 -3.82
C PHE A 470 -6.20 -13.65 -2.94
N CYS A 471 -5.48 -14.02 -1.89
CA CYS A 471 -4.85 -13.09 -0.96
C CYS A 471 -3.33 -13.12 -1.08
N LEU A 472 -2.73 -11.96 -1.40
CA LEU A 472 -1.28 -11.79 -1.46
C LEU A 472 -0.83 -10.32 -1.36
N ASP A 473 0.48 -10.11 -1.32
CA ASP A 473 1.09 -8.80 -1.52
C ASP A 473 1.08 -8.44 -3.01
N TRP A 474 0.12 -7.64 -3.44
CA TRP A 474 -0.07 -7.25 -4.84
C TRP A 474 0.82 -6.09 -5.31
N ARG A 475 1.68 -5.53 -4.44
CA ARG A 475 2.58 -4.41 -4.79
C ARG A 475 3.74 -4.83 -5.69
N PRO A 476 4.54 -5.88 -5.36
CA PRO A 476 5.57 -6.36 -6.27
C PRO A 476 4.96 -7.11 -7.46
N PHE A 477 5.63 -7.07 -8.61
CA PHE A 477 5.29 -7.93 -9.75
C PHE A 477 6.32 -9.06 -9.89
N GLY A 478 6.02 -10.19 -9.24
CA GLY A 478 6.89 -11.35 -9.09
C GLY A 478 6.30 -12.65 -9.65
N GLY A 479 7.07 -13.73 -9.51
CA GLY A 479 6.60 -15.09 -9.80
C GLY A 479 5.27 -15.45 -9.11
N PRO A 480 5.03 -15.10 -7.83
CA PRO A 480 3.75 -15.36 -7.17
C PRO A 480 2.58 -14.66 -7.85
N GLN A 481 2.71 -13.36 -8.17
CA GLN A 481 1.66 -12.57 -8.82
C GLN A 481 1.40 -13.06 -10.24
N LYS A 482 2.45 -13.30 -11.03
CA LYS A 482 2.32 -13.84 -12.39
C LYS A 482 1.61 -15.19 -12.39
N SER A 483 1.92 -16.07 -11.43
CA SER A 483 1.30 -17.40 -11.36
C SER A 483 -0.16 -17.31 -10.94
N THR A 484 -0.48 -16.43 -9.98
CA THR A 484 -1.88 -16.20 -9.58
C THR A 484 -2.71 -15.54 -10.67
N ILE A 485 -2.14 -14.68 -11.50
CA ILE A 485 -2.86 -14.13 -12.66
C ILE A 485 -3.27 -15.24 -13.64
N GLU A 486 -2.41 -16.23 -13.89
CA GLU A 486 -2.79 -17.38 -14.74
C GLU A 486 -3.89 -18.24 -14.09
N GLU A 487 -3.81 -18.46 -12.79
CA GLU A 487 -4.86 -19.15 -12.01
C GLU A 487 -6.20 -18.40 -12.06
N ILE A 488 -6.17 -17.07 -11.93
CA ILE A 488 -7.36 -16.22 -12.06
C ILE A 488 -7.97 -16.37 -13.46
N LYS A 489 -7.16 -16.30 -14.53
CA LYS A 489 -7.64 -16.47 -15.91
C LYS A 489 -8.31 -17.84 -16.09
N ALA A 490 -7.68 -18.91 -15.60
CA ALA A 490 -8.21 -20.27 -15.68
C ALA A 490 -9.60 -20.39 -15.02
N LEU A 491 -9.79 -19.81 -13.82
CA LEU A 491 -11.07 -19.86 -13.12
C LEU A 491 -12.13 -18.95 -13.76
N ARG A 492 -11.73 -17.77 -14.27
CA ARG A 492 -12.66 -16.85 -14.97
C ARG A 492 -13.17 -17.43 -16.28
N ALA A 493 -12.38 -18.24 -16.98
CA ALA A 493 -12.80 -18.95 -18.20
C ALA A 493 -13.98 -19.92 -17.95
N GLU A 494 -14.17 -20.41 -16.71
CA GLU A 494 -15.31 -21.24 -16.28
C GLU A 494 -16.50 -20.42 -15.75
N GLY A 495 -16.41 -19.08 -15.79
CA GLY A 495 -17.43 -18.20 -15.23
C GLY A 495 -17.43 -18.12 -13.71
N MET A 496 -16.42 -18.68 -13.02
CA MET A 496 -16.30 -18.53 -11.57
C MET A 496 -16.12 -17.07 -11.18
N SER A 497 -16.71 -16.68 -10.06
CA SER A 497 -16.52 -15.38 -9.43
C SER A 497 -15.24 -15.37 -8.61
N VAL A 498 -14.31 -14.49 -9.02
CA VAL A 498 -12.98 -14.40 -8.45
C VAL A 498 -12.74 -12.99 -7.93
N ALA A 499 -12.20 -12.88 -6.73
CA ALA A 499 -11.73 -11.63 -6.16
C ALA A 499 -10.28 -11.70 -5.69
N VAL A 500 -9.68 -10.52 -5.51
CA VAL A 500 -8.34 -10.36 -4.94
C VAL A 500 -8.35 -9.55 -3.66
N MET A 501 -7.55 -9.97 -2.70
CA MET A 501 -7.33 -9.29 -1.42
C MET A 501 -5.85 -8.97 -1.23
N HIS A 502 -5.55 -7.77 -0.75
CA HIS A 502 -4.19 -7.31 -0.52
C HIS A 502 -3.77 -7.41 0.96
N LEU A 503 -2.69 -8.14 1.24
CA LEU A 503 -1.97 -8.10 2.51
C LEU A 503 -0.49 -7.79 2.27
N GLU A 504 0.06 -6.80 2.99
CA GLU A 504 1.48 -6.42 2.87
C GLU A 504 2.39 -7.47 3.50
N SER A 505 3.40 -7.97 2.75
CA SER A 505 4.48 -8.76 3.35
C SER A 505 5.58 -7.86 3.89
N TRP A 506 6.07 -8.19 5.09
CA TRP A 506 7.19 -7.49 5.72
C TRP A 506 8.53 -7.73 5.01
N ARG A 507 8.63 -8.76 4.17
CA ARG A 507 9.76 -8.97 3.25
C ARG A 507 9.91 -7.80 2.26
N HIS A 508 8.83 -7.08 1.99
CA HIS A 508 8.77 -5.87 1.17
C HIS A 508 8.58 -4.58 1.98
N MET A 509 9.05 -4.54 3.24
CA MET A 509 8.97 -3.35 4.08
C MET A 509 9.49 -2.10 3.36
N THR A 510 8.79 -0.97 3.56
CA THR A 510 9.08 0.27 2.84
C THR A 510 8.57 1.50 3.59
N THR A 511 9.17 2.65 3.33
CA THR A 511 8.69 3.95 3.80
C THR A 511 7.54 4.49 2.93
N GLU A 512 7.26 3.86 1.80
CA GLU A 512 6.31 4.34 0.79
C GLU A 512 4.96 3.63 0.89
N ASP A 513 3.91 4.35 0.50
CA ASP A 513 2.58 3.79 0.23
C ASP A 513 2.51 3.52 -1.27
N ARG A 514 2.53 2.25 -1.68
CA ARG A 514 2.66 1.83 -3.08
C ARG A 514 1.35 1.23 -3.59
N PRO A 515 0.94 1.53 -4.84
CA PRO A 515 -0.23 0.89 -5.44
C PRO A 515 0.01 -0.60 -5.71
N MET A 516 -1.06 -1.32 -6.06
CA MET A 516 -0.95 -2.66 -6.63
C MET A 516 -0.22 -2.60 -7.99
N CYS A 517 0.41 -3.70 -8.37
CA CYS A 517 1.06 -3.81 -9.65
C CYS A 517 0.04 -3.65 -10.81
N GLU A 518 0.51 -3.04 -11.89
CA GLU A 518 -0.34 -2.66 -13.03
C GLU A 518 -1.20 -3.81 -13.60
N PRO A 519 -0.69 -5.05 -13.79
CA PRO A 519 -1.49 -6.13 -14.37
C PRO A 519 -2.74 -6.47 -13.56
N ILE A 520 -2.63 -6.61 -12.23
CA ILE A 520 -3.81 -6.92 -11.41
C ILE A 520 -4.72 -5.70 -11.24
N GLN A 521 -4.14 -4.49 -11.14
CA GLN A 521 -4.94 -3.27 -11.04
C GLN A 521 -5.78 -3.04 -12.30
N ARG A 522 -5.27 -3.43 -13.49
CA ARG A 522 -6.02 -3.41 -14.74
C ARG A 522 -7.23 -4.35 -14.68
N MET A 523 -7.01 -5.61 -14.27
CA MET A 523 -8.08 -6.60 -14.10
C MET A 523 -9.15 -6.18 -13.08
N VAL A 524 -8.77 -5.40 -12.06
CA VAL A 524 -9.72 -4.80 -11.11
C VAL A 524 -10.49 -3.65 -11.76
N ASN A 525 -9.81 -2.78 -12.50
CA ASN A 525 -10.43 -1.61 -13.15
C ASN A 525 -11.40 -2.00 -14.28
N ASP A 526 -11.08 -3.03 -15.07
CA ASP A 526 -11.92 -3.50 -16.18
C ASP A 526 -13.04 -4.48 -15.75
N GLY A 527 -13.08 -4.86 -14.46
CA GLY A 527 -14.09 -5.76 -13.90
C GLY A 527 -13.83 -7.24 -14.16
N THR A 528 -12.64 -7.62 -14.64
CA THR A 528 -12.22 -9.03 -14.76
C THR A 528 -12.20 -9.73 -13.40
N VAL A 529 -11.77 -9.02 -12.35
CA VAL A 529 -11.85 -9.48 -10.94
C VAL A 529 -12.34 -8.37 -10.02
N ASP A 530 -12.99 -8.77 -8.93
CA ASP A 530 -13.33 -7.84 -7.85
C ASP A 530 -12.14 -7.66 -6.89
N GLN A 531 -12.07 -6.51 -6.21
CA GLN A 531 -11.18 -6.31 -5.07
C GLN A 531 -11.96 -6.40 -3.76
N VAL A 532 -11.51 -7.27 -2.85
CA VAL A 532 -12.05 -7.45 -1.50
C VAL A 532 -11.05 -6.87 -0.49
N LEU A 533 -11.54 -6.03 0.42
CA LEU A 533 -10.77 -5.50 1.54
C LEU A 533 -10.90 -6.43 2.75
N VAL A 534 -9.89 -6.42 3.61
CA VAL A 534 -9.87 -7.26 4.82
C VAL A 534 -11.08 -7.01 5.74
N THR A 535 -11.64 -5.79 5.70
CA THR A 535 -12.78 -5.33 6.49
C THR A 535 -14.12 -5.55 5.80
N ASP A 536 -14.15 -6.04 4.56
CA ASP A 536 -15.40 -6.26 3.85
C ASP A 536 -16.11 -7.51 4.39
N ASP A 537 -17.40 -7.40 4.72
CA ASP A 537 -18.24 -8.55 5.05
C ASP A 537 -18.60 -9.35 3.78
N VAL A 538 -17.77 -10.34 3.46
CA VAL A 538 -17.85 -11.16 2.25
C VAL A 538 -17.65 -12.61 2.62
N ALA A 539 -18.47 -13.51 2.09
CA ALA A 539 -18.22 -14.94 2.16
C ALA A 539 -17.42 -15.42 0.93
N CYS A 540 -16.65 -16.48 1.05
CA CYS A 540 -16.13 -17.18 -0.12
C CYS A 540 -16.04 -18.68 0.07
N ASP A 541 -16.15 -19.43 -1.02
CA ASP A 541 -16.07 -20.89 -0.96
C ASP A 541 -14.62 -21.33 -0.68
N LEU A 542 -13.65 -20.65 -1.32
CA LEU A 542 -12.21 -20.86 -1.11
C LEU A 542 -11.44 -19.54 -0.95
N LEU A 543 -10.70 -19.41 0.14
CA LEU A 543 -9.67 -18.38 0.32
C LEU A 543 -8.27 -18.97 0.12
N VAL A 544 -7.54 -18.44 -0.87
CA VAL A 544 -6.16 -18.83 -1.18
C VAL A 544 -5.19 -17.80 -0.62
N LEU A 545 -4.52 -18.14 0.48
CA LEU A 545 -3.44 -17.35 1.07
C LEU A 545 -2.12 -17.78 0.40
N ARG A 546 -1.69 -17.07 -0.64
CA ARG A 546 -0.43 -17.36 -1.34
C ARG A 546 0.69 -16.48 -0.79
N TYR A 547 1.91 -17.03 -0.76
CA TYR A 547 3.09 -16.38 -0.19
C TYR A 547 2.98 -16.22 1.33
N PRO A 548 3.23 -17.30 2.09
CA PRO A 548 3.10 -17.33 3.55
C PRO A 548 3.71 -16.14 4.31
N PRO A 549 4.80 -15.48 3.86
CA PRO A 549 5.30 -14.26 4.49
C PRO A 549 4.32 -13.06 4.57
N ILE A 550 3.13 -13.10 3.96
CA ILE A 550 2.06 -12.12 4.22
C ILE A 550 1.39 -12.31 5.58
N LEU A 551 1.49 -13.52 6.15
CA LEU A 551 0.89 -13.90 7.44
C LEU A 551 1.85 -13.65 8.60
N GLN A 552 3.14 -13.49 8.31
CA GLN A 552 4.15 -13.15 9.31
C GLN A 552 4.11 -11.65 9.62
N PHE A 553 4.10 -11.31 10.92
CA PHE A 553 3.93 -9.93 11.39
C PHE A 553 2.71 -9.23 10.77
N ARG A 554 1.62 -9.97 10.53
CA ARG A 554 0.41 -9.46 9.87
C ARG A 554 -0.19 -8.22 10.56
N SER A 555 -1.10 -7.56 9.85
CA SER A 555 -1.92 -6.48 10.41
C SER A 555 -2.74 -6.97 11.62
N GLY A 556 -2.95 -6.09 12.60
CA GLY A 556 -3.72 -6.40 13.82
C GLY A 556 -5.24 -6.49 13.60
N GLU A 557 -5.73 -6.03 12.45
CA GLU A 557 -7.15 -6.08 12.10
C GLU A 557 -7.63 -7.54 11.91
N ARG A 558 -8.76 -7.90 12.52
CA ARG A 558 -9.47 -9.15 12.21
C ARG A 558 -10.16 -8.99 10.86
N SER A 559 -10.19 -10.06 10.07
CA SER A 559 -10.91 -10.02 8.80
C SER A 559 -12.40 -10.24 9.01
N SER A 560 -13.21 -9.55 8.20
CA SER A 560 -14.65 -9.84 8.05
C SER A 560 -14.94 -10.75 6.86
N VAL A 561 -13.91 -11.20 6.15
CA VAL A 561 -14.01 -12.20 5.09
C VAL A 561 -14.19 -13.57 5.73
N ARG A 562 -15.23 -14.29 5.32
CA ARG A 562 -15.66 -15.58 5.89
C ARG A 562 -15.47 -16.69 4.86
N PRO A 563 -14.31 -17.38 4.86
CA PRO A 563 -14.09 -18.50 3.97
C PRO A 563 -14.72 -19.79 4.51
N ASP A 564 -15.43 -20.51 3.64
CA ASP A 564 -15.86 -21.89 3.91
C ASP A 564 -14.65 -22.83 3.96
N ARG A 565 -13.66 -22.59 3.08
CA ARG A 565 -12.36 -23.28 3.06
C ARG A 565 -11.23 -22.28 2.93
N MET A 566 -10.11 -22.58 3.57
CA MET A 566 -8.90 -21.78 3.47
C MET A 566 -7.70 -22.66 3.15
N ILE A 567 -6.85 -22.21 2.23
CA ILE A 567 -5.57 -22.84 1.97
C ILE A 567 -4.43 -21.84 2.15
N VAL A 568 -3.32 -22.31 2.70
CA VAL A 568 -2.03 -21.62 2.61
C VAL A 568 -1.24 -22.28 1.50
N LEU A 569 -1.12 -21.58 0.37
CA LEU A 569 -0.36 -22.05 -0.78
C LEU A 569 1.11 -21.63 -0.61
N ALA A 570 1.90 -22.55 -0.08
CA ALA A 570 3.31 -22.38 0.16
C ALA A 570 4.08 -22.48 -1.17
N ASN A 571 4.29 -21.32 -1.78
CA ASN A 571 4.97 -21.19 -3.07
C ASN A 571 6.50 -21.01 -2.95
N GLN A 572 7.04 -21.14 -1.73
CA GLN A 572 8.47 -21.12 -1.41
C GLN A 572 8.68 -21.91 -0.11
N ALA A 573 9.89 -22.41 0.12
CA ALA A 573 10.26 -23.03 1.39
C ALA A 573 10.38 -21.99 2.53
N PRO A 574 10.15 -22.38 3.80
CA PRO A 574 10.27 -21.50 4.96
C PRO A 574 11.67 -20.87 5.12
N ALA A 575 12.71 -21.59 4.74
CA ALA A 575 14.12 -21.14 4.70
C ALA A 575 14.85 -21.88 3.57
N GLU A 576 16.10 -21.50 3.28
CA GLU A 576 16.99 -22.31 2.43
C GLU A 576 17.50 -23.57 3.14
N ARG A 577 18.05 -24.54 2.39
CA ARG A 577 18.53 -25.83 2.94
C ARG A 577 19.62 -25.67 4.00
N ASP A 578 20.44 -24.63 3.88
CA ASP A 578 21.50 -24.29 4.83
C ASP A 578 21.00 -23.51 6.05
N GLY A 579 19.68 -23.29 6.15
CA GLY A 579 19.05 -22.52 7.23
C GLY A 579 19.18 -21.00 7.08
N THR A 580 19.71 -20.51 5.96
CA THR A 580 19.72 -19.08 5.63
C THR A 580 18.39 -18.64 5.01
N ASP A 581 18.23 -17.32 4.82
CA ASP A 581 17.02 -16.69 4.30
C ASP A 581 15.72 -17.21 4.94
N VAL A 582 15.63 -17.12 6.28
CA VAL A 582 14.43 -17.54 7.02
C VAL A 582 13.28 -16.59 6.67
N ARG A 583 12.33 -17.08 5.86
CA ARG A 583 11.26 -16.30 5.22
C ARG A 583 10.03 -16.19 6.09
N TYR A 584 9.65 -17.28 6.73
CA TYR A 584 8.47 -17.39 7.57
C TYR A 584 8.58 -18.60 8.50
N ASP A 585 7.80 -18.58 9.56
CA ASP A 585 7.59 -19.74 10.42
C ASP A 585 6.23 -20.40 10.06
N PRO A 586 6.19 -21.69 9.68
CA PRO A 586 4.94 -22.34 9.26
C PRO A 586 3.86 -22.35 10.33
N ASP A 587 4.19 -22.70 11.57
CA ASP A 587 3.21 -22.80 12.67
C ASP A 587 2.70 -21.41 13.08
N GLY A 588 3.59 -20.41 13.12
CA GLY A 588 3.24 -19.01 13.33
C GLY A 588 2.34 -18.46 12.22
N CYS A 589 2.60 -18.80 10.96
CA CYS A 589 1.73 -18.44 9.84
C CYS A 589 0.36 -19.12 9.93
N HIS A 590 0.31 -20.41 10.30
CA HIS A 590 -0.93 -21.14 10.51
C HIS A 590 -1.78 -20.44 11.58
N ALA A 591 -1.22 -20.20 12.77
CA ALA A 591 -1.91 -19.53 13.87
C ALA A 591 -2.38 -18.12 13.48
N ASN A 592 -1.55 -17.35 12.75
CA ASN A 592 -1.91 -16.02 12.31
C ASN A 592 -3.06 -16.02 11.29
N ALA A 593 -3.12 -17.01 10.38
CA ALA A 593 -4.22 -17.15 9.43
C ALA A 593 -5.52 -17.55 10.13
N THR A 594 -5.48 -18.56 11.00
CA THR A 594 -6.65 -19.02 11.77
C THR A 594 -7.24 -17.88 12.62
N ASP A 595 -6.40 -17.11 13.32
CA ASP A 595 -6.87 -15.97 14.10
C ASP A 595 -7.50 -14.86 13.27
N MET A 596 -7.00 -14.68 12.05
CA MET A 596 -7.40 -13.58 11.17
C MET A 596 -8.74 -13.85 10.48
N PHE A 597 -8.97 -15.08 10.04
CA PHE A 597 -10.13 -15.48 9.24
C PHE A 597 -11.12 -16.40 9.96
N GLY A 598 -10.75 -16.95 11.12
CA GLY A 598 -11.62 -17.82 11.91
C GLY A 598 -11.80 -19.24 11.36
N THR A 599 -11.07 -19.61 10.30
CA THR A 599 -11.09 -20.93 9.65
C THR A 599 -9.67 -21.48 9.67
N GLU A 600 -9.47 -22.78 9.91
CA GLU A 600 -8.12 -23.38 9.83
C GLU A 600 -7.68 -23.60 8.38
N PRO A 601 -6.43 -23.25 8.01
CA PRO A 601 -5.94 -23.49 6.66
C PRO A 601 -5.41 -24.90 6.45
N LEU A 602 -5.71 -25.48 5.28
CA LEU A 602 -4.95 -26.59 4.71
C LEU A 602 -3.67 -26.06 4.05
N TRP A 603 -2.51 -26.63 4.37
CA TRP A 603 -1.24 -26.25 3.74
C TRP A 603 -1.05 -27.02 2.44
N VAL A 604 -0.93 -26.28 1.34
CA VAL A 604 -0.74 -26.85 0.00
C VAL A 604 0.66 -26.44 -0.49
N PRO A 605 1.61 -27.37 -0.62
CA PRO A 605 2.90 -27.09 -1.22
C PRO A 605 2.74 -26.79 -2.71
N GLN A 606 3.58 -25.90 -3.24
CA GLN A 606 3.65 -25.72 -4.69
C GLN A 606 4.33 -26.88 -5.41
N GLY A 607 5.16 -27.65 -4.71
CA GLY A 607 5.81 -28.83 -5.26
C GLY A 607 6.57 -29.65 -4.21
N PRO A 608 7.17 -30.78 -4.61
CA PRO A 608 7.75 -31.79 -3.70
C PRO A 608 8.89 -31.25 -2.83
N GLN A 609 9.71 -30.33 -3.36
CA GLN A 609 10.79 -29.71 -2.59
C GLN A 609 10.27 -28.79 -1.49
N VAL A 610 9.16 -28.07 -1.73
CA VAL A 610 8.52 -27.25 -0.68
C VAL A 610 7.80 -28.14 0.33
N ARG A 611 7.20 -29.25 -0.14
CA ARG A 611 6.61 -30.28 0.73
C ARG A 611 7.63 -30.86 1.71
N GLU A 612 8.83 -31.21 1.22
CA GLU A 612 9.94 -31.65 2.06
C GLU A 612 10.28 -30.59 3.13
N ALA A 613 10.40 -29.32 2.72
CA ALA A 613 10.71 -28.22 3.63
C ALA A 613 9.59 -27.92 4.65
N LEU A 614 8.35 -28.36 4.39
CA LEU A 614 7.21 -28.25 5.30
C LEU A 614 6.99 -29.47 6.18
N SER A 615 7.87 -30.48 6.12
CA SER A 615 7.77 -31.68 6.98
C SER A 615 7.77 -31.39 8.47
N GLY A 616 8.30 -30.22 8.89
CA GLY A 616 8.30 -29.73 10.27
C GLY A 616 7.04 -28.97 10.70
N LEU A 617 6.03 -28.79 9.83
CA LEU A 617 4.75 -28.17 10.21
C LEU A 617 4.04 -29.05 11.25
N THR A 618 3.68 -28.48 12.40
CA THR A 618 3.03 -29.24 13.49
C THR A 618 1.63 -28.74 13.82
N ALA A 619 1.35 -27.46 13.57
CA ALA A 619 0.08 -26.83 13.90
C ALA A 619 -1.00 -27.03 12.82
N GLY A 620 -0.64 -27.50 11.62
CA GLY A 620 -1.55 -27.60 10.49
C GLY A 620 -1.42 -28.91 9.70
N ARG A 621 -2.42 -29.17 8.86
CA ARG A 621 -2.43 -30.33 7.96
C ARG A 621 -1.79 -29.98 6.62
N LEU A 622 -0.93 -30.87 6.12
CA LEU A 622 -0.39 -30.81 4.78
C LEU A 622 -1.31 -31.56 3.80
N ALA A 623 -1.61 -30.97 2.65
CA ALA A 623 -2.41 -31.60 1.61
C ALA A 623 -1.69 -32.81 1.02
N GLU A 624 -2.44 -33.83 0.56
CA GLU A 624 -1.88 -35.03 -0.09
C GLU A 624 -1.43 -34.76 -1.53
N PHE A 625 -1.78 -33.60 -2.09
CA PHE A 625 -1.41 -33.16 -3.43
C PHE A 625 -0.60 -31.86 -3.38
N ASP A 626 0.15 -31.60 -4.45
CA ASP A 626 0.84 -30.32 -4.70
C ASP A 626 0.04 -29.47 -5.69
N MET A 627 0.22 -28.15 -5.63
CA MET A 627 -0.41 -27.20 -6.55
C MET A 627 0.67 -26.44 -7.34
N PRO A 628 1.22 -27.05 -8.41
CA PRO A 628 2.22 -26.42 -9.26
C PRO A 628 1.68 -25.17 -9.95
N GLY A 629 2.59 -24.31 -10.44
CA GLY A 629 2.19 -23.21 -11.31
C GLY A 629 1.67 -23.71 -12.66
N ILE A 630 0.87 -22.89 -13.33
CA ILE A 630 0.28 -23.19 -14.64
C ILE A 630 0.63 -22.12 -15.67
N LEU A 631 0.38 -22.46 -16.93
CA LEU A 631 0.43 -21.55 -18.07
C LEU A 631 -0.83 -21.67 -18.92
N ASP A 632 -1.14 -20.61 -19.66
CA ASP A 632 -2.10 -20.68 -20.75
C ASP A 632 -1.52 -21.55 -21.87
N THR A 633 -2.24 -22.61 -22.23
CA THR A 633 -1.80 -23.57 -23.24
C THR A 633 -2.32 -23.26 -24.63
N ALA A 634 -3.21 -22.27 -24.77
CA ALA A 634 -3.75 -21.83 -26.06
C ALA A 634 -2.66 -21.18 -26.94
N ASP A 635 -1.71 -20.49 -26.31
CA ASP A 635 -0.64 -19.75 -26.98
C ASP A 635 0.72 -20.49 -26.96
N ILE A 636 0.70 -21.81 -26.72
CA ILE A 636 1.93 -22.62 -26.78
C ILE A 636 2.50 -22.59 -28.20
N ALA A 637 3.80 -22.29 -28.30
CA ALA A 637 4.51 -22.28 -29.57
C ALA A 637 4.28 -23.57 -30.36
N PRO A 638 4.22 -23.51 -31.71
CA PRO A 638 4.11 -24.72 -32.51
C PRO A 638 5.27 -25.67 -32.23
N ALA A 639 5.04 -26.96 -32.46
CA ALA A 639 6.06 -27.98 -32.30
C ALA A 639 7.32 -27.61 -33.11
N ARG A 640 8.49 -27.86 -32.52
CA ARG A 640 9.77 -27.62 -33.20
C ARG A 640 9.83 -28.47 -34.47
N THR A 641 10.44 -27.93 -35.53
CA THR A 641 10.64 -28.64 -36.81
C THR A 641 12.11 -28.96 -37.08
N GLY A 642 13.02 -28.51 -36.22
CA GLY A 642 14.45 -28.75 -36.30
C GLY A 642 15.23 -27.83 -35.37
N PHE A 643 16.55 -27.89 -35.45
CA PHE A 643 17.47 -27.06 -34.68
C PHE A 643 17.49 -25.60 -35.15
N ARG A 644 17.91 -24.69 -34.26
CA ARG A 644 17.98 -23.24 -34.53
C ARG A 644 19.24 -22.79 -35.24
N SER A 645 20.31 -23.57 -35.19
CA SER A 645 21.60 -23.24 -35.77
C SER A 645 22.33 -24.50 -36.24
N VAL A 646 23.53 -24.32 -36.79
CA VAL A 646 24.47 -25.39 -37.12
C VAL A 646 25.28 -25.84 -35.89
N LEU A 647 25.27 -25.07 -34.81
CA LEU A 647 25.72 -25.45 -33.48
C LEU A 647 24.50 -25.63 -32.55
N PRO A 648 24.60 -26.46 -31.49
CA PRO A 648 23.58 -26.48 -30.44
C PRO A 648 23.42 -25.08 -29.85
N VAL A 649 22.19 -24.55 -29.85
CA VAL A 649 21.88 -23.30 -29.16
C VAL A 649 21.33 -23.62 -27.78
N VAL A 650 22.11 -23.30 -26.74
CA VAL A 650 21.75 -23.60 -25.35
C VAL A 650 21.53 -22.33 -24.57
N GLY A 651 20.67 -22.35 -23.56
CA GLY A 651 20.50 -21.16 -22.75
C GLY A 651 19.58 -21.27 -21.56
N ARG A 652 19.45 -20.13 -20.86
CA ARG A 652 18.52 -19.96 -19.73
C ARG A 652 18.04 -18.53 -19.60
N HIS A 653 16.90 -18.37 -18.94
CA HIS A 653 16.45 -17.07 -18.46
C HIS A 653 16.09 -17.12 -16.97
N SER A 654 16.55 -16.14 -16.20
CA SER A 654 16.15 -15.97 -14.79
C SER A 654 16.53 -14.59 -14.27
N ARG A 655 15.97 -14.23 -13.10
CA ARG A 655 16.40 -13.04 -12.37
C ARG A 655 17.85 -13.15 -11.94
N ASP A 656 18.45 -12.00 -11.66
CA ASP A 656 19.84 -11.91 -11.23
C ASP A 656 19.98 -12.24 -9.74
N ASP A 657 20.43 -13.47 -9.47
CA ASP A 657 20.68 -13.98 -8.14
C ASP A 657 21.68 -15.13 -8.20
N ARG A 658 22.67 -15.14 -7.30
CA ARG A 658 23.71 -16.18 -7.24
C ARG A 658 23.16 -17.59 -7.06
N THR A 659 22.04 -17.75 -6.36
CA THR A 659 21.42 -19.06 -6.13
C THR A 659 20.84 -19.67 -7.40
N LYS A 660 20.59 -18.85 -8.43
CA LYS A 660 20.08 -19.27 -9.75
C LYS A 660 21.18 -19.80 -10.69
N TRP A 661 22.39 -19.95 -10.19
CA TRP A 661 23.53 -20.50 -10.90
C TRP A 661 24.08 -21.72 -10.15
N PRO A 662 24.75 -22.64 -10.84
CA PRO A 662 25.40 -23.77 -10.19
C PRO A 662 26.60 -23.31 -9.36
N ALA A 663 27.25 -24.24 -8.67
CA ALA A 663 28.53 -23.95 -8.02
C ALA A 663 29.58 -23.51 -9.05
N ALA A 664 30.60 -22.77 -8.60
CA ALA A 664 31.59 -22.17 -9.51
C ALA A 664 32.33 -23.25 -10.33
N GLU A 665 32.62 -24.39 -9.72
CA GLU A 665 33.25 -25.56 -10.32
C GLU A 665 32.39 -26.25 -11.40
N ASP A 666 31.06 -26.16 -11.28
CA ASP A 666 30.11 -26.81 -12.18
C ASP A 666 29.74 -25.91 -13.37
N LEU A 667 29.89 -24.59 -13.23
CA LEU A 667 29.47 -23.62 -14.24
C LEU A 667 30.05 -23.92 -15.65
N PRO A 668 31.36 -24.23 -15.82
CA PRO A 668 31.92 -24.56 -17.13
C PRO A 668 31.46 -25.91 -17.69
N LEU A 669 30.99 -26.83 -16.83
CA LEU A 669 30.45 -28.13 -17.24
C LEU A 669 29.03 -27.99 -17.79
N VAL A 670 28.26 -27.04 -17.25
CA VAL A 670 26.88 -26.75 -17.65
C VAL A 670 26.82 -25.78 -18.84
N TYR A 671 27.70 -24.77 -18.85
CA TYR A 671 27.80 -23.77 -19.91
C TYR A 671 29.26 -23.61 -20.36
N PRO A 672 29.70 -24.37 -21.37
CA PRO A 672 31.04 -24.25 -21.93
C PRO A 672 31.29 -22.85 -22.54
N GLY A 673 32.51 -22.33 -22.39
CA GLY A 673 32.99 -21.09 -23.01
C GLY A 673 34.01 -21.32 -24.12
N ASP A 674 34.03 -22.52 -24.71
CA ASP A 674 35.03 -22.96 -25.69
C ASP A 674 34.55 -22.82 -27.16
N GLY A 675 33.40 -22.18 -27.38
CA GLY A 675 32.80 -21.98 -28.69
C GLY A 675 32.14 -23.23 -29.31
N ARG A 676 32.06 -24.35 -28.56
CA ARG A 676 31.42 -25.59 -29.05
C ARG A 676 29.90 -25.44 -29.25
N TRP A 677 29.28 -24.58 -28.44
CA TRP A 677 27.85 -24.27 -28.45
C TRP A 677 27.63 -22.78 -28.55
N ASP A 678 26.47 -22.38 -29.05
CA ASP A 678 25.97 -21.01 -28.96
C ASP A 678 25.24 -20.86 -27.62
N VAL A 679 25.94 -20.34 -26.61
CA VAL A 679 25.40 -20.14 -25.26
C VAL A 679 24.71 -18.77 -25.17
N ARG A 680 23.40 -18.77 -24.86
CA ARG A 680 22.59 -17.55 -24.73
C ARG A 680 21.98 -17.44 -23.33
N ILE A 681 22.20 -16.33 -22.65
CA ILE A 681 21.75 -16.10 -21.27
C ILE A 681 20.91 -14.83 -21.19
N MET A 682 19.71 -14.90 -20.62
CA MET A 682 18.90 -13.72 -20.30
C MET A 682 18.77 -13.52 -18.79
N GLY A 683 19.37 -12.44 -18.28
CA GLY A 683 19.47 -12.14 -16.84
C GLY A 683 20.44 -13.07 -16.09
N GLY A 684 20.79 -12.75 -14.84
CA GLY A 684 21.79 -13.53 -14.06
C GLY A 684 23.25 -13.17 -14.28
N VAL A 685 23.53 -12.36 -15.30
CA VAL A 685 24.87 -12.12 -15.83
C VAL A 685 25.77 -11.37 -14.83
N LYS A 686 25.20 -10.50 -13.97
CA LYS A 686 26.00 -9.74 -12.98
C LYS A 686 26.41 -10.58 -11.77
N SER A 687 25.73 -11.71 -11.54
CA SER A 687 26.09 -12.66 -10.48
C SER A 687 27.32 -13.50 -10.85
N ILE A 688 27.61 -13.70 -12.15
CA ILE A 688 28.70 -14.58 -12.59
C ILE A 688 30.07 -14.16 -12.03
N PRO A 689 30.53 -12.89 -12.15
CA PRO A 689 31.83 -12.51 -11.59
C PRO A 689 31.90 -12.63 -10.06
N GLN A 690 30.76 -12.60 -9.38
CA GLN A 690 30.69 -12.78 -7.93
C GLN A 690 30.80 -14.26 -7.53
N ILE A 691 30.46 -15.17 -8.44
CA ILE A 691 30.52 -16.62 -8.23
C ILE A 691 31.91 -17.14 -8.60
N THR A 692 32.42 -16.76 -9.77
CA THR A 692 33.65 -17.34 -10.34
C THR A 692 34.91 -16.51 -10.04
N GLY A 693 34.76 -15.22 -9.74
CA GLY A 693 35.88 -14.27 -9.68
C GLY A 693 36.35 -13.78 -11.05
N GLU A 694 35.76 -14.27 -12.13
CA GLU A 694 36.15 -14.02 -13.53
C GLU A 694 35.03 -13.29 -14.30
N PRO A 695 35.34 -12.54 -15.37
CA PRO A 695 34.30 -11.99 -16.23
C PRO A 695 33.48 -13.11 -16.91
N VAL A 696 32.30 -12.73 -17.40
CA VAL A 696 31.47 -13.63 -18.19
C VAL A 696 32.22 -14.02 -19.48
N PRO A 697 32.19 -15.30 -19.90
CA PRO A 697 32.88 -15.71 -21.13
C PRO A 697 32.45 -14.87 -22.33
N PRO A 698 33.39 -14.31 -23.12
CA PRO A 698 33.08 -13.45 -24.25
C PRO A 698 32.34 -14.17 -25.38
N GLU A 699 32.37 -15.50 -25.40
CA GLU A 699 31.66 -16.37 -26.33
C GLU A 699 30.15 -16.44 -26.05
N TRP A 700 29.70 -16.03 -24.85
CA TRP A 700 28.29 -16.08 -24.48
C TRP A 700 27.53 -14.86 -24.98
N THR A 701 26.37 -15.09 -25.59
CA THR A 701 25.42 -14.01 -25.91
C THR A 701 24.56 -13.71 -24.68
N CYS A 702 24.78 -12.54 -24.08
CA CYS A 702 24.14 -12.14 -22.82
C CYS A 702 23.15 -10.99 -23.02
N TYR A 703 21.90 -11.21 -22.58
CA TYR A 703 20.86 -10.20 -22.53
C TYR A 703 20.61 -9.77 -21.07
N GLY A 704 20.28 -8.50 -20.88
CA GLY A 704 19.70 -7.97 -19.66
C GLY A 704 18.39 -8.68 -19.31
N PHE A 705 18.07 -8.72 -18.02
CA PHE A 705 16.80 -9.30 -17.59
C PHE A 705 15.63 -8.49 -18.16
N ASN A 706 14.74 -9.15 -18.93
CA ASN A 706 13.66 -8.54 -19.72
C ASN A 706 14.13 -7.58 -20.85
N GLU A 707 15.35 -7.73 -21.36
CA GLU A 707 15.79 -6.96 -22.54
C GLU A 707 15.01 -7.34 -23.81
N THR A 708 14.60 -8.62 -23.90
CA THR A 708 13.70 -9.15 -24.91
C THR A 708 12.53 -9.87 -24.24
N ASP A 709 11.45 -10.10 -24.97
CA ASP A 709 10.36 -10.95 -24.48
C ASP A 709 10.82 -12.41 -24.33
N VAL A 710 10.24 -13.10 -23.35
CA VAL A 710 10.63 -14.47 -22.97
C VAL A 710 10.41 -15.44 -24.12
N ASP A 711 9.33 -15.29 -24.87
CA ASP A 711 8.98 -16.19 -25.97
C ASP A 711 9.98 -16.05 -27.13
N SER A 712 10.33 -14.83 -27.52
CA SER A 712 11.38 -14.56 -28.51
C SER A 712 12.75 -15.05 -28.06
N PHE A 713 13.05 -14.97 -26.75
CA PHE A 713 14.28 -15.54 -26.21
C PHE A 713 14.27 -17.07 -26.30
N LEU A 714 13.22 -17.72 -25.82
CA LEU A 714 13.08 -19.17 -25.83
C LEU A 714 12.98 -19.75 -27.25
N TYR A 715 12.41 -19.01 -28.19
CA TYR A 715 12.36 -19.38 -29.60
C TYR A 715 13.77 -19.60 -30.17
N GLN A 716 14.76 -18.85 -29.70
CA GLN A 716 16.14 -18.94 -30.16
C GLN A 716 16.88 -20.20 -29.67
N LEU A 717 16.43 -20.84 -28.60
CA LEU A 717 17.14 -21.94 -27.96
C LEU A 717 16.69 -23.30 -28.49
N ASP A 718 17.61 -24.25 -28.63
CA ASP A 718 17.31 -25.67 -28.81
C ASP A 718 17.12 -26.36 -27.45
N PHE A 719 18.08 -26.12 -26.55
CA PHE A 719 18.13 -26.70 -25.21
C PHE A 719 18.04 -25.61 -24.15
N TRP A 720 17.18 -25.81 -23.16
CA TRP A 720 17.09 -24.94 -22.00
C TRP A 720 17.71 -25.65 -20.80
N ILE A 721 18.84 -25.15 -20.33
CA ILE A 721 19.64 -25.83 -19.30
C ILE A 721 19.52 -25.03 -18.01
N TYR A 722 19.31 -25.69 -16.87
CA TYR A 722 19.24 -24.97 -15.60
C TYR A 722 19.65 -25.81 -14.40
N PHE A 723 20.77 -25.42 -13.82
CA PHE A 723 21.32 -26.01 -12.61
C PHE A 723 21.42 -24.91 -11.54
N PRO A 724 20.41 -24.77 -10.65
CA PRO A 724 20.54 -23.86 -9.52
C PRO A 724 21.53 -24.39 -8.49
N HIS A 725 21.98 -23.50 -7.62
CA HIS A 725 22.91 -23.84 -6.55
C HIS A 725 22.34 -25.01 -5.72
N PRO A 726 23.13 -26.03 -5.34
CA PRO A 726 22.62 -27.23 -4.65
C PRO A 726 21.84 -26.94 -3.36
N MET A 727 22.15 -25.83 -2.70
CA MET A 727 21.48 -25.40 -1.45
C MET A 727 20.17 -24.64 -1.65
N GLN A 728 19.80 -24.29 -2.89
CA GLN A 728 18.54 -23.60 -3.17
C GLN A 728 17.35 -24.57 -3.18
N TYR A 729 16.27 -24.24 -2.46
CA TYR A 729 14.96 -24.80 -2.75
C TYR A 729 14.35 -24.12 -3.99
N GLU A 730 14.26 -24.85 -5.11
CA GLU A 730 13.49 -24.38 -6.26
C GLU A 730 12.03 -24.78 -6.07
N ALA A 731 11.16 -23.79 -5.84
CA ALA A 731 9.79 -24.05 -5.44
C ALA A 731 8.92 -24.59 -6.58
N PHE A 732 9.17 -24.15 -7.81
CA PHE A 732 8.41 -24.61 -8.97
C PHE A 732 9.21 -24.56 -10.28
N GLY A 733 10.04 -23.54 -10.48
CA GLY A 733 10.72 -23.35 -11.76
C GLY A 733 9.78 -22.88 -12.88
N ARG A 734 9.11 -21.73 -12.74
CA ARG A 734 8.29 -21.15 -13.83
C ARG A 734 9.05 -21.02 -15.15
N ALA A 735 10.33 -20.65 -15.10
CA ALA A 735 11.19 -20.57 -16.27
C ALA A 735 11.40 -21.93 -16.97
N VAL A 736 11.41 -23.02 -16.19
CA VAL A 736 11.43 -24.40 -16.71
C VAL A 736 10.13 -24.66 -17.47
N LEU A 737 8.98 -24.33 -16.86
CA LEU A 737 7.68 -24.54 -17.48
C LEU A 737 7.52 -23.72 -18.78
N GLU A 738 7.94 -22.46 -18.78
CA GLU A 738 7.96 -21.58 -19.96
C GLU A 738 8.85 -22.19 -21.08
N ALA A 739 10.02 -22.73 -20.73
CA ALA A 739 10.90 -23.39 -21.70
C ALA A 739 10.31 -24.67 -22.30
N LEU A 740 9.71 -25.53 -21.46
CA LEU A 740 9.02 -26.75 -21.90
C LEU A 740 7.84 -26.40 -22.82
N ALA A 741 7.07 -25.37 -22.47
CA ALA A 741 5.97 -24.87 -23.30
C ALA A 741 6.47 -24.35 -24.65
N ALA A 742 7.59 -23.62 -24.69
CA ALA A 742 8.22 -23.17 -25.92
C ALA A 742 8.84 -24.31 -26.78
N GLY A 743 8.78 -25.56 -26.31
CA GLY A 743 9.33 -26.73 -26.99
C GLY A 743 10.85 -26.84 -26.88
N CYS A 744 11.49 -26.12 -25.97
CA CYS A 744 12.90 -26.36 -25.67
C CYS A 744 13.06 -27.71 -24.97
N VAL A 745 14.13 -28.44 -25.28
CA VAL A 745 14.49 -29.63 -24.50
C VAL A 745 15.15 -29.17 -23.20
N ALA A 746 14.47 -29.36 -22.07
CA ALA A 746 14.97 -28.92 -20.77
C ALA A 746 15.93 -29.95 -20.16
N VAL A 747 17.11 -29.50 -19.72
CA VAL A 747 18.13 -30.30 -19.02
C VAL A 747 18.32 -29.76 -17.61
N LEU A 748 18.01 -30.59 -16.61
CA LEU A 748 17.86 -30.20 -15.21
C LEU A 748 18.61 -31.18 -14.28
N PRO A 749 18.88 -30.84 -13.01
CA PRO A 749 19.35 -31.83 -12.05
C PRO A 749 18.23 -32.79 -11.61
N PRO A 750 18.54 -34.04 -11.18
CA PRO A 750 17.56 -35.08 -10.84
C PRO A 750 16.47 -34.67 -9.84
N ARG A 751 16.75 -33.71 -8.95
CA ARG A 751 15.78 -33.18 -7.98
C ARG A 751 14.52 -32.52 -8.60
N PHE A 752 14.52 -32.25 -9.91
CA PHE A 752 13.35 -31.73 -10.64
C PHE A 752 12.44 -32.83 -11.21
N GLU A 753 12.90 -34.09 -11.26
CA GLU A 753 12.15 -35.23 -11.79
C GLU A 753 10.79 -35.44 -11.13
N PRO A 754 10.64 -35.29 -9.79
CA PRO A 754 9.33 -35.41 -9.16
C PRO A 754 8.29 -34.38 -9.63
N VAL A 755 8.72 -33.23 -10.15
CA VAL A 755 7.82 -32.17 -10.65
C VAL A 755 7.51 -32.40 -12.13
N PHE A 756 8.54 -32.53 -12.97
CA PHE A 756 8.39 -32.50 -14.42
C PHE A 756 8.32 -33.89 -15.07
N GLY A 757 8.68 -34.96 -14.35
CA GLY A 757 8.63 -36.33 -14.87
C GLY A 757 9.37 -36.47 -16.19
N ASP A 758 8.75 -37.14 -17.16
CA ASP A 758 9.30 -37.36 -18.50
C ASP A 758 9.26 -36.14 -19.44
N ALA A 759 8.79 -34.98 -18.96
CA ALA A 759 8.79 -33.74 -19.74
C ALA A 759 10.20 -33.12 -19.88
N ALA A 760 11.11 -33.40 -18.95
CA ALA A 760 12.49 -32.90 -18.97
C ALA A 760 13.49 -34.06 -18.89
N LEU A 761 14.77 -33.75 -19.11
CA LEU A 761 15.89 -34.67 -18.96
C LEU A 761 16.72 -34.31 -17.74
N TYR A 762 17.27 -35.33 -17.08
CA TYR A 762 17.99 -35.16 -15.83
C TYR A 762 19.38 -35.77 -15.88
N CYS A 763 20.37 -35.02 -15.41
CA CYS A 763 21.76 -35.47 -15.35
C CYS A 763 22.57 -34.67 -14.32
N GLU A 764 23.77 -35.14 -14.01
CA GLU A 764 24.76 -34.36 -13.25
C GLU A 764 25.46 -33.32 -14.15
N PRO A 765 26.08 -32.26 -13.59
CA PRO A 765 26.75 -31.21 -14.38
C PRO A 765 27.75 -31.74 -15.41
N SER A 766 28.52 -32.77 -15.06
CA SER A 766 29.53 -33.39 -15.94
C SER A 766 28.94 -34.14 -17.14
N GLU A 767 27.65 -34.48 -17.09
CA GLU A 767 26.96 -35.25 -18.12
C GLU A 767 26.18 -34.36 -19.11
N VAL A 768 26.08 -33.05 -18.82
CA VAL A 768 25.33 -32.08 -19.64
C VAL A 768 25.88 -32.06 -21.08
N VAL A 769 27.20 -31.97 -21.25
CA VAL A 769 27.85 -31.94 -22.57
C VAL A 769 27.59 -33.21 -23.39
N PRO A 770 27.90 -34.42 -22.89
CA PRO A 770 27.57 -35.66 -23.60
C PRO A 770 26.09 -35.81 -23.95
N LEU A 771 25.18 -35.37 -23.07
CA LEU A 771 23.74 -35.47 -23.29
C LEU A 771 23.26 -34.56 -24.41
N VAL A 772 23.67 -33.28 -24.40
CA VAL A 772 23.30 -32.29 -25.41
C VAL A 772 23.91 -32.66 -26.76
N ASP A 773 25.20 -32.99 -26.81
CA ASP A 773 25.89 -33.38 -28.05
C ASP A 773 25.24 -34.65 -28.65
N GLY A 774 24.85 -35.61 -27.81
CA GLY A 774 24.16 -36.83 -28.23
C GLY A 774 22.76 -36.59 -28.81
N LEU A 775 21.97 -35.68 -28.23
CA LEU A 775 20.66 -35.30 -28.76
C LEU A 775 20.77 -34.47 -30.03
N TYR A 776 21.78 -33.61 -30.11
CA TYR A 776 22.02 -32.80 -31.31
C TYR A 776 22.42 -33.66 -32.52
N ALA A 777 23.10 -34.77 -32.28
CA ALA A 777 23.44 -35.76 -33.31
C ALA A 777 22.23 -36.62 -33.78
N ASP A 778 21.10 -36.56 -33.08
CA ASP A 778 19.88 -37.35 -33.34
C ASP A 778 18.63 -36.44 -33.42
N PRO A 779 18.38 -35.81 -34.58
CA PRO A 779 17.27 -34.87 -34.75
C PRO A 779 15.90 -35.47 -34.45
N GLU A 780 15.67 -36.74 -34.76
CA GLU A 780 14.39 -37.41 -34.52
C GLU A 780 14.13 -37.50 -33.01
N ARG A 781 15.13 -37.98 -32.26
CA ARG A 781 15.05 -38.05 -30.80
C ARG A 781 14.90 -36.67 -30.15
N TYR A 782 15.55 -35.64 -30.68
CA TYR A 782 15.36 -34.25 -30.20
C TYR A 782 13.91 -33.78 -30.40
N LEU A 783 13.36 -33.98 -31.60
CA LEU A 783 12.00 -33.56 -31.93
C LEU A 783 10.95 -34.31 -31.10
N ASP A 784 11.14 -35.61 -30.90
CA ASP A 784 10.29 -36.42 -30.02
C ASP A 784 10.30 -35.89 -28.57
N ARG A 785 11.48 -35.50 -28.07
CA ARG A 785 11.60 -34.91 -26.72
C ARG A 785 10.94 -33.55 -26.62
N SER A 786 11.10 -32.70 -27.63
CA SER A 786 10.43 -31.41 -27.71
C SER A 786 8.90 -31.56 -27.72
N ALA A 787 8.38 -32.46 -28.54
CA ALA A 787 6.94 -32.71 -28.65
C ALA A 787 6.36 -33.30 -27.34
N LEU A 788 7.07 -34.26 -26.73
CA LEU A 788 6.68 -34.86 -25.45
C LEU A 788 6.61 -33.81 -24.34
N ALA A 789 7.61 -32.91 -24.26
CA ALA A 789 7.62 -31.82 -23.29
C ALA A 789 6.34 -30.96 -23.40
N GLN A 790 6.01 -30.49 -24.61
CA GLN A 790 4.80 -29.68 -24.83
C GLN A 790 3.52 -30.44 -24.53
N GLN A 791 3.45 -31.73 -24.87
CA GLN A 791 2.32 -32.59 -24.53
C GLN A 791 2.13 -32.66 -23.01
N ARG A 792 3.19 -32.92 -22.25
CA ARG A 792 3.13 -32.99 -20.78
C ARG A 792 2.76 -31.66 -20.14
N VAL A 793 3.18 -30.53 -20.72
CA VAL A 793 2.74 -29.20 -20.30
C VAL A 793 1.22 -29.05 -20.42
N ARG A 794 0.64 -29.45 -21.57
CA ARG A 794 -0.81 -29.41 -21.78
C ARG A 794 -1.58 -30.31 -20.82
N GLU A 795 -1.03 -31.49 -20.51
CA GLU A 795 -1.69 -32.47 -19.64
C GLU A 795 -1.64 -32.09 -18.15
N ARG A 796 -0.54 -31.49 -17.68
CA ARG A 796 -0.26 -31.35 -16.24
C ARG A 796 -0.26 -29.91 -15.73
N PHE A 797 0.10 -28.93 -16.56
CA PHE A 797 0.35 -27.55 -16.14
C PHE A 797 -0.52 -26.53 -16.89
N SER A 798 -1.70 -26.97 -17.34
CA SER A 798 -2.65 -26.18 -18.10
C SER A 798 -3.72 -25.54 -17.22
N HIS A 799 -4.50 -24.63 -17.81
CA HIS A 799 -5.71 -24.12 -17.16
C HIS A 799 -6.68 -25.25 -16.82
N ASP A 800 -6.81 -26.27 -17.66
CA ASP A 800 -7.70 -27.43 -17.44
C ASP A 800 -7.32 -28.22 -16.19
N SER A 801 -6.02 -28.51 -16.02
CA SER A 801 -5.56 -29.26 -14.86
C SER A 801 -5.80 -28.49 -13.55
N TYR A 802 -5.59 -27.17 -13.56
CA TYR A 802 -5.88 -26.33 -12.40
C TYR A 802 -7.37 -26.23 -12.09
N ARG A 803 -8.21 -26.03 -13.11
CA ARG A 803 -9.67 -25.97 -12.95
C ARG A 803 -10.22 -27.24 -12.32
N LYS A 804 -9.74 -28.40 -12.77
CA LYS A 804 -10.11 -29.69 -12.18
C LYS A 804 -9.72 -29.75 -10.71
N LEU A 805 -8.47 -29.40 -10.39
CA LEU A 805 -7.96 -29.41 -9.02
C LEU A 805 -8.78 -28.50 -8.09
N VAL A 806 -9.12 -27.28 -8.53
CA VAL A 806 -9.95 -26.35 -7.74
C VAL A 806 -11.38 -26.87 -7.60
N SER A 807 -11.95 -27.46 -8.64
CA SER A 807 -13.30 -28.05 -8.58
C SER A 807 -13.37 -29.22 -7.59
N ASP A 808 -12.37 -30.10 -7.61
CA ASP A 808 -12.25 -31.21 -6.66
C ASP A 808 -12.12 -30.66 -5.22
N LEU A 809 -11.28 -29.64 -5.02
CA LEU A 809 -11.14 -28.94 -3.74
C LEU A 809 -12.45 -28.31 -3.24
N LEU A 810 -13.32 -27.83 -4.12
CA LEU A 810 -14.60 -27.24 -3.76
C LEU A 810 -15.67 -28.32 -3.49
N ALA A 811 -15.62 -29.45 -4.19
CA ALA A 811 -16.58 -30.56 -4.07
C ALA A 811 -16.42 -31.39 -2.78
N ASP A 812 -15.22 -31.45 -2.21
CA ASP A 812 -14.88 -32.36 -1.11
C ASP A 812 -15.52 -31.93 0.22
N SER A 813 -16.74 -32.37 0.55
CA SER A 813 -17.59 -31.79 1.62
C SER A 813 -16.86 -31.46 2.94
N PRO A 814 -17.12 -30.29 3.57
CA PRO A 814 -16.59 -30.00 4.90
C PRO A 814 -17.18 -30.99 5.90
N VAL A 815 -16.33 -31.77 6.56
CA VAL A 815 -16.72 -32.47 7.80
C VAL A 815 -17.11 -31.38 8.78
N ARG A 816 -18.41 -31.13 8.91
CA ARG A 816 -18.97 -30.30 9.97
C ARG A 816 -18.52 -30.92 11.28
N THR A 817 -17.53 -30.34 11.94
CA THR A 817 -17.29 -30.60 13.35
C THR A 817 -18.54 -30.19 14.09
N ALA A 818 -19.30 -31.18 14.55
CA ALA A 818 -20.43 -30.96 15.43
C ALA A 818 -19.91 -30.30 16.71
N SER A 819 -20.24 -29.02 16.89
CA SER A 819 -20.06 -28.32 18.16
C SER A 819 -21.09 -28.87 19.16
N ALA A 820 -20.60 -29.41 20.27
CA ALA A 820 -21.31 -29.48 21.54
C ALA A 820 -20.85 -28.30 22.41
#